data_AF-A0A7W8BVX6-F1
#
_entry.id   AF-A0A7W8BVX6-F1
#
_cell.length_a   1.000
_cell.length_b   1.000
_cell.length_c   1.000
_cell.angle_alpha   90.00
_cell.angle_beta   90.00
_cell.angle_gamma   90.00
#
_symmetry.space_group_name_H-M   'P 1'
#
loop_
_entity.id
_entity.type
_entity.pdbx_description
1 polymer ?
#
loop_
_entity_poly.entity_id
_entity_poly.type
_entity_poly.pdbx_seq_one_letter_code
_entity_poly.pdbx_strand_id
1 'polypeptide(L)'
;MRRKRFGLRTITGLLLAGLIAVGLQPGTATAAAKAVRGPNLALGKSATAGGSHTGHPPTQVTDGSQLTYWEGPAGAFPQWISVDLGGTVEVDRVVLELPTGWEARTQTLAVEAGTDGSSFTGLSGSAAHRFDPADGNTVTVDFTARAVRHIRVLVNANTGWNAAQLSEIEVHGSDDDGNPEQPPVDGGDLSHGKPIEASSTIHSFVATHANDGKVDTYWESNGHPATLTVELGADADLSEIVVRLNPDSAWAKRAQSIEVLGRKQTSGSFTSLKARADYTFDPGPHDNTVAIPVTGRYADVQLRFTHNSSGYGAQVAELQVRGTAAPNPDLVVSDLTWTPASPTESDAVTVRATVRNAGTAASAAATVDVSLEGTVVGSAPVGALAAGAFATVSVDAGRRAEGSYTVSAVVDPTDTVPEQDDTNNSRTATGELTVARSPGPDLEVRGIRTDPASPAAGAAVSFTVSVHNRGTSPAPAGSVTRLAVGDGTLDAAAGTIAAGATAEVAVGGTWTATGGAHVLTATADVTDTVDETNENNNILTRSIVVGRGAAVPYTEYEAEDGTYRGTLLSADAERTFGHTNFATESSGRESVRLDSGGQYVQFTSTNPANSIVVRNSIPDAPGGGGTEATLSLYADGRFVQKIGLSSKHSWLYGNTDAPEGLTNTPQADARRLFDESHALLGATYPAGTVFRLQRDTDDTAAFYVVDLIDLEQVAPPTAKPAGCVSITEYGAVPNDGIDDTDALQRAVTADQKGQIDCVWIPPGQWRQEQKILTDDPLDRGQHNQVGIRDVTLRGAGMWHSQFHTLTPPHQAGGINHPHEGNFGFDIDDNTKISDIAIFGSGTIRGGDGGAEGGVGLNGRFGKNTTISNVWIEHANVGVWVGRDYSNIPELWGPADGLRFSGMRIRDTYADGINFANGTRNSVVEDSSLRNTGDDALAVWASKYVKDPSVDIGHDNHFRNNTVQLPWRAGGIAVYGGHGNTIENNLIHDTMNYPGIMLATDHDPLPFSGQTLIANNGLYRTGGAFWNEDQEFGAITLFAQGPDIPGVVIRDTDIHDSTYDAIQFKSGGGAVPDARITGVTIGASNNGSGILAMGGARGSATLTDVTITDSAEGDVVIEPGSQFVINR
;
A
#
# COMPACT_ATOMS: atom_id res chain seq x y z
N MET A 1 -8.85 -23.53 59.25
CA MET A 1 -8.09 -22.26 59.06
C MET A 1 -7.78 -22.09 57.59
N ARG A 2 -7.96 -20.86 57.07
CA ARG A 2 -7.54 -20.29 55.76
C ARG A 2 -8.10 -20.98 54.50
N ARG A 3 -9.25 -20.51 53.97
CA ARG A 3 -9.47 -19.39 53.01
C ARG A 3 -8.94 -19.65 51.59
N LYS A 4 -9.85 -20.04 50.69
CA LYS A 4 -9.81 -19.74 49.25
C LYS A 4 -10.98 -18.79 48.95
N ARG A 5 -10.71 -17.66 48.31
CA ARG A 5 -11.71 -16.70 47.80
C ARG A 5 -12.01 -17.04 46.35
N PHE A 6 -13.30 -17.22 46.03
CA PHE A 6 -13.83 -17.22 44.66
C PHE A 6 -14.31 -15.80 44.32
N GLY A 7 -14.09 -15.38 43.07
CA GLY A 7 -14.31 -14.03 42.55
C GLY A 7 -15.79 -13.69 42.28
N LEU A 8 -16.07 -12.39 42.35
CA LEU A 8 -17.37 -11.79 42.03
C LEU A 8 -17.60 -11.80 40.51
N ARG A 9 -18.43 -12.73 40.03
CA ARG A 9 -19.18 -12.59 38.77
C ARG A 9 -20.60 -13.13 38.99
N THR A 10 -21.38 -12.44 39.84
CA THR A 10 -22.82 -12.73 40.03
C THR A 10 -23.59 -11.63 40.76
N ILE A 11 -23.14 -10.36 40.69
CA ILE A 11 -23.88 -9.21 41.23
C ILE A 11 -23.79 -8.04 40.24
N THR A 12 -24.43 -8.18 39.08
CA THR A 12 -24.68 -7.05 38.16
C THR A 12 -26.01 -7.21 37.41
N GLY A 13 -26.83 -8.21 37.77
CA GLY A 13 -28.12 -8.49 37.12
C GLY A 13 -29.37 -8.00 37.87
N LEU A 14 -29.24 -7.28 38.99
CA LEU A 14 -30.36 -6.94 39.87
C LEU A 14 -30.47 -5.45 40.28
N LEU A 15 -29.72 -4.56 39.63
CA LEU A 15 -29.83 -3.10 39.84
C LEU A 15 -30.48 -2.34 38.68
N LEU A 16 -30.83 -3.02 37.58
CA LEU A 16 -31.41 -2.37 36.38
C LEU A 16 -32.95 -2.36 36.33
N ALA A 17 -33.64 -2.88 37.35
CA ALA A 17 -35.12 -2.90 37.40
C ALA A 17 -35.74 -1.88 38.37
N GLY A 18 -34.93 -1.01 39.00
CA GLY A 18 -35.38 -0.09 40.07
C GLY A 18 -35.42 1.40 39.73
N LEU A 19 -35.09 1.82 38.50
CA LEU A 19 -34.95 3.25 38.14
C LEU A 19 -36.03 3.78 37.18
N ILE A 20 -37.10 3.03 36.93
CA ILE A 20 -38.24 3.44 36.06
C ILE A 20 -39.36 4.17 36.84
N ALA A 21 -39.19 4.42 38.15
CA ALA A 21 -40.24 5.00 39.00
C ALA A 21 -39.99 6.43 39.52
N VAL A 22 -39.02 7.16 38.97
CA VAL A 22 -38.86 8.61 39.24
C VAL A 22 -38.75 9.31 37.90
N GLY A 23 -39.85 9.93 37.45
CA GLY A 23 -39.97 10.62 36.17
C GLY A 23 -39.03 11.82 36.03
N LEU A 24 -37.78 11.54 35.69
CA LEU A 24 -36.82 12.47 35.12
C LEU A 24 -36.60 12.02 33.68
N GLN A 25 -37.09 12.81 32.73
CA GLN A 25 -36.81 12.61 31.31
C GLN A 25 -35.28 12.63 31.12
N PRO A 26 -34.68 11.66 30.42
CA PRO A 26 -33.34 11.87 29.88
C PRO A 26 -33.46 13.00 28.85
N GLY A 27 -32.98 14.18 29.24
CA GLY A 27 -32.70 15.23 28.28
C GLY A 27 -31.76 14.64 27.23
N THR A 28 -32.09 14.87 25.97
CA THR A 28 -31.21 14.64 24.83
C THR A 28 -29.81 15.12 25.18
N ALA A 29 -28.83 14.23 25.15
CA ALA A 29 -27.43 14.63 25.15
C ALA A 29 -27.17 15.39 23.85
N THR A 30 -27.28 16.71 23.89
CA THR A 30 -26.71 17.59 22.88
C THR A 30 -25.25 17.80 23.26
N ALA A 31 -24.37 17.01 22.65
CA ALA A 31 -22.95 17.31 22.55
C ALA A 31 -22.48 16.87 21.16
N ALA A 32 -22.72 17.77 20.20
CA ALA A 32 -21.79 18.02 19.12
C ALA A 32 -21.82 19.55 18.99
N ALA A 33 -20.76 20.21 19.44
CA ALA A 33 -20.48 21.55 18.98
C ALA A 33 -20.49 21.48 17.44
N LYS A 34 -21.14 22.46 16.79
CA LYS A 34 -21.22 22.55 15.33
C LYS A 34 -19.83 22.31 14.73
N ALA A 35 -19.76 21.41 13.75
CA ALA A 35 -18.62 21.35 12.82
C ALA A 35 -18.27 22.77 12.37
N VAL A 36 -16.99 23.12 12.51
CA VAL A 36 -16.47 24.44 12.15
C VAL A 36 -16.60 24.59 10.63
N ARG A 37 -17.37 25.60 10.21
CA ARG A 37 -17.56 25.98 8.81
C ARG A 37 -16.52 27.03 8.43
N GLY A 38 -15.83 26.83 7.32
CA GLY A 38 -14.81 27.73 6.72
C GLY A 38 -13.36 27.23 6.90
N PRO A 39 -12.42 27.59 5.99
CA PRO A 39 -11.00 27.28 6.15
C PRO A 39 -10.36 28.09 7.30
N ASN A 40 -9.43 27.48 8.05
CA ASN A 40 -8.63 28.19 9.05
C ASN A 40 -7.67 29.18 8.36
N LEU A 41 -7.98 30.48 8.44
CA LEU A 41 -7.22 31.57 7.83
C LEU A 41 -5.85 31.81 8.49
N ALA A 42 -5.61 31.24 9.66
CA ALA A 42 -4.35 31.34 10.39
C ALA A 42 -3.38 30.20 10.12
N LEU A 43 -3.81 29.11 9.46
CA LEU A 43 -2.96 27.95 9.18
C LEU A 43 -1.75 28.34 8.32
N GLY A 44 -0.55 27.98 8.77
CA GLY A 44 0.73 28.31 8.15
C GLY A 44 1.13 29.79 8.23
N LYS A 45 0.35 30.65 8.88
CA LYS A 45 0.60 32.09 8.94
C LYS A 45 1.61 32.47 10.02
N SER A 46 2.25 33.63 9.84
CA SER A 46 3.28 34.12 10.76
C SER A 46 2.70 34.51 12.12
N ALA A 47 3.26 33.95 13.19
CA ALA A 47 2.91 34.28 14.57
C ALA A 47 4.05 34.98 15.31
N THR A 48 3.74 36.00 16.10
CA THR A 48 4.67 36.75 16.96
C THR A 48 4.10 36.84 18.38
N ALA A 49 4.95 36.89 19.39
CA ALA A 49 4.49 36.99 20.78
C ALA A 49 5.31 37.99 21.59
N GLY A 50 4.75 38.44 22.72
CA GLY A 50 5.43 39.29 23.71
C GLY A 50 6.62 38.62 24.39
N GLY A 51 6.77 37.30 24.22
CA GLY A 51 7.91 36.47 24.63
C GLY A 51 7.58 35.00 24.40
N SER A 52 8.58 34.12 24.49
CA SER A 52 8.36 32.67 24.41
C SER A 52 9.37 31.91 25.26
N HIS A 53 8.97 30.76 25.79
CA HIS A 53 9.86 29.79 26.40
C HIS A 53 10.62 29.04 25.30
N THR A 54 11.89 28.72 25.54
CA THR A 54 12.71 27.93 24.61
C THR A 54 12.03 26.58 24.33
N GLY A 55 11.89 26.22 23.05
CA GLY A 55 11.21 25.00 22.59
C GLY A 55 9.71 25.14 22.30
N HIS A 56 9.10 26.26 22.69
CA HIS A 56 7.66 26.53 22.53
C HIS A 56 7.42 27.89 21.84
N PRO A 57 7.91 28.07 20.60
CA PRO A 57 7.84 29.33 19.88
C PRO A 57 6.42 29.68 19.44
N PRO A 58 6.15 30.95 19.06
CA PRO A 58 4.83 31.39 18.62
C PRO A 58 4.32 30.67 17.37
N THR A 59 5.22 30.16 16.52
CA THR A 59 4.87 29.46 15.27
C THR A 59 4.09 28.16 15.51
N GLN A 60 4.12 27.62 16.73
CA GLN A 60 3.39 26.40 17.10
C GLN A 60 1.89 26.64 17.33
N VAL A 61 1.35 27.84 17.08
CA VAL A 61 -0.11 28.08 17.18
C VAL A 61 -0.80 28.22 15.82
N THR A 62 -0.05 28.03 14.74
CA THR A 62 -0.52 28.12 13.36
C THR A 62 -0.01 26.95 12.52
N ASP A 63 0.54 25.90 13.15
CA ASP A 63 1.14 24.74 12.47
C ASP A 63 0.12 23.62 12.18
N GLY A 64 -1.15 23.82 12.57
CA GLY A 64 -2.22 22.85 12.38
C GLY A 64 -2.10 21.63 13.30
N SER A 65 -1.21 21.69 14.30
CA SER A 65 -0.93 20.60 15.22
C SER A 65 -1.32 21.01 16.64
N GLN A 66 -2.37 20.37 17.15
CA GLN A 66 -2.75 20.51 18.56
C GLN A 66 -1.73 19.83 19.52
N LEU A 67 -0.69 19.16 19.02
CA LEU A 67 0.31 18.47 19.85
C LEU A 67 1.47 19.40 20.29
N THR A 68 1.74 20.42 19.49
CA THR A 68 2.72 21.47 19.73
C THR A 68 2.05 22.65 20.41
N TYR A 69 2.81 23.53 21.07
CA TYR A 69 2.23 24.69 21.74
C TYR A 69 3.21 25.84 21.94
N TRP A 70 2.72 27.06 21.78
CA TRP A 70 3.40 28.24 22.28
C TRP A 70 3.29 28.34 23.81
N GLU A 71 4.37 28.72 24.46
CA GLU A 71 4.41 29.08 25.88
C GLU A 71 5.09 30.43 26.06
N GLY A 72 4.42 31.38 26.71
CA GLY A 72 5.00 32.67 27.09
C GLY A 72 6.00 32.57 28.26
N PRO A 73 6.74 33.64 28.58
CA PRO A 73 7.69 33.63 29.69
C PRO A 73 7.01 33.35 31.05
N ALA A 74 7.57 32.43 31.82
CA ALA A 74 7.02 32.02 33.12
C ALA A 74 6.93 33.19 34.12
N GLY A 75 5.79 33.30 34.81
CA GLY A 75 5.49 34.31 35.82
C GLY A 75 5.22 35.71 35.28
N ALA A 76 5.18 35.90 33.96
CA ALA A 76 4.94 37.19 33.33
C ALA A 76 3.55 37.21 32.71
N PHE A 77 2.56 37.82 33.37
CA PHE A 77 1.26 38.12 32.77
C PHE A 77 1.00 39.64 32.78
N PRO A 78 0.30 40.20 31.78
CA PRO A 78 -0.23 39.51 30.62
C PRO A 78 0.83 39.17 29.57
N GLN A 79 0.62 38.08 28.83
CA GLN A 79 1.33 37.79 27.57
C GLN A 79 0.39 37.90 26.40
N TRP A 80 0.93 38.25 25.25
CA TRP A 80 0.18 38.28 24.01
C TRP A 80 0.88 37.43 22.96
N ILE A 81 0.07 36.82 22.10
CA ILE A 81 0.49 36.19 20.85
C ILE A 81 -0.41 36.72 19.72
N SER A 82 0.19 37.02 18.57
CA SER A 82 -0.49 37.62 17.44
C SER A 82 -0.13 36.91 16.13
N VAL A 83 -1.16 36.61 15.34
CA VAL A 83 -1.05 36.00 14.01
C VAL A 83 -1.28 37.09 12.96
N ASP A 84 -0.37 37.21 11.99
CA ASP A 84 -0.56 38.01 10.76
C ASP A 84 -1.17 37.13 9.67
N LEU A 85 -2.42 37.39 9.30
CA LEU A 85 -3.17 36.62 8.31
C LEU A 85 -2.62 36.81 6.87
N GLY A 86 -1.68 37.72 6.67
CA GLY A 86 -1.04 38.00 5.37
C GLY A 86 -1.74 39.11 4.58
N GLY A 87 -3.05 39.27 4.79
CA GLY A 87 -3.88 40.32 4.20
C GLY A 87 -5.01 40.75 5.12
N THR A 88 -5.75 41.79 4.73
CA THR A 88 -6.94 42.22 5.46
C THR A 88 -8.14 41.37 5.02
N VAL A 89 -8.65 40.56 5.93
CA VAL A 89 -9.76 39.61 5.71
C VAL A 89 -10.87 39.82 6.73
N GLU A 90 -12.12 39.60 6.34
CA GLU A 90 -13.27 39.66 7.26
C GLU A 90 -13.25 38.41 8.17
N VAL A 91 -13.18 38.62 9.48
CA VAL A 91 -13.12 37.56 10.50
C VAL A 91 -14.26 37.77 11.48
N ASP A 92 -14.96 36.70 11.86
CA ASP A 92 -16.04 36.74 12.84
C ASP A 92 -15.82 35.81 14.06
N ARG A 93 -14.77 34.98 14.03
CA ARG A 93 -14.57 33.94 15.03
C ARG A 93 -13.10 33.54 15.16
N VAL A 94 -12.70 33.21 16.39
CA VAL A 94 -11.41 32.60 16.71
C VAL A 94 -11.63 31.34 17.54
N VAL A 95 -10.96 30.25 17.18
CA VAL A 95 -10.92 29.01 17.96
C VAL A 95 -9.53 28.90 18.59
N LEU A 96 -9.47 28.66 19.89
CA LEU A 96 -8.25 28.57 20.67
C LEU A 96 -8.13 27.18 21.26
N GLU A 97 -6.96 26.59 21.19
CA GLU A 97 -6.76 25.21 21.64
C GLU A 97 -5.60 25.08 22.63
N LEU A 98 -5.64 23.99 23.40
CA LEU A 98 -4.50 23.44 24.14
C LEU A 98 -4.30 21.97 23.76
N PRO A 99 -3.13 21.38 24.04
CA PRO A 99 -2.90 19.98 23.75
C PRO A 99 -3.96 19.08 24.38
N THR A 100 -4.53 18.18 23.59
CA THR A 100 -5.71 17.36 23.96
C THR A 100 -5.49 16.53 25.24
N GLY A 101 -4.24 16.15 25.52
CA GLY A 101 -3.86 15.38 26.71
C GLY A 101 -3.64 16.20 27.99
N TRP A 102 -3.68 17.53 27.94
CA TRP A 102 -3.42 18.40 29.10
C TRP A 102 -4.59 18.46 30.07
N GLU A 103 -4.34 18.55 31.38
CA GLU A 103 -5.42 18.62 32.37
C GLU A 103 -6.30 19.86 32.20
N ALA A 104 -7.60 19.69 32.53
CA ALA A 104 -8.57 20.77 32.44
C ALA A 104 -8.12 22.00 33.24
N ARG A 105 -8.11 23.15 32.58
CA ARG A 105 -7.60 24.41 33.13
C ARG A 105 -8.39 25.60 32.59
N THR A 106 -8.23 26.75 33.25
CA THR A 106 -8.86 27.99 32.83
C THR A 106 -7.78 29.00 32.48
N GLN A 107 -7.87 29.60 31.29
CA GLN A 107 -7.09 30.77 30.95
C GLN A 107 -8.00 32.01 30.87
N THR A 108 -7.61 33.09 31.52
CA THR A 108 -8.29 34.38 31.39
C THR A 108 -7.68 35.11 30.22
N LEU A 109 -8.41 35.32 29.13
CA LEU A 109 -7.88 35.92 27.90
C LEU A 109 -8.86 36.87 27.21
N ALA A 110 -8.33 37.74 26.37
CA ALA A 110 -9.07 38.61 25.46
C ALA A 110 -8.60 38.37 24.02
N VAL A 111 -9.48 38.62 23.05
CA VAL A 111 -9.13 38.62 21.62
C VAL A 111 -9.20 40.05 21.10
N GLU A 112 -8.13 40.49 20.45
CA GLU A 112 -7.98 41.81 19.89
C GLU A 112 -7.58 41.70 18.42
N ALA A 113 -7.80 42.75 17.64
CA ALA A 113 -7.37 42.78 16.24
C ALA A 113 -6.94 44.15 15.75
N GLY A 114 -6.13 44.15 14.70
CA GLY A 114 -5.59 45.34 14.05
C GLY A 114 -5.34 45.12 12.56
N THR A 115 -5.08 46.20 11.84
CA THR A 115 -4.75 46.18 10.41
C THR A 115 -3.26 46.40 10.12
N ASP A 116 -2.49 46.88 11.11
CA ASP A 116 -1.10 47.32 10.95
C ASP A 116 -0.09 46.61 11.87
N GLY A 117 -0.55 45.64 12.67
CA GLY A 117 0.28 44.85 13.60
C GLY A 117 0.77 45.62 14.83
N SER A 118 0.39 46.89 14.99
CA SER A 118 0.87 47.77 16.08
C SER A 118 -0.26 48.38 16.91
N SER A 119 -1.41 48.65 16.29
CA SER A 119 -2.61 49.21 16.93
C SER A 119 -3.70 48.15 16.96
N PHE A 120 -4.16 47.80 18.16
CA PHE A 120 -5.17 46.75 18.35
C PHE A 120 -6.43 47.30 19.01
N THR A 121 -7.58 46.77 18.58
CA THR A 121 -8.90 47.04 19.16
C THR A 121 -9.51 45.73 19.65
N GLY A 122 -10.22 45.76 20.79
CA GLY A 122 -10.82 44.55 21.35
C GLY A 122 -11.95 44.00 20.48
N LEU A 123 -11.85 42.72 20.13
CA LEU A 123 -12.92 41.93 19.52
C LEU A 123 -13.76 41.21 20.59
N SER A 124 -13.08 40.71 21.63
CA SER A 124 -13.69 40.16 22.84
C SER A 124 -13.00 40.72 24.08
N GLY A 125 -13.78 41.00 25.13
CA GLY A 125 -13.24 41.45 26.42
C GLY A 125 -12.55 40.32 27.19
N SER A 126 -11.64 40.66 28.10
CA SER A 126 -10.96 39.66 28.93
C SER A 126 -11.95 38.85 29.76
N ALA A 127 -12.03 37.54 29.52
CA ALA A 127 -12.91 36.61 30.22
C ALA A 127 -12.19 35.30 30.56
N ALA A 128 -12.70 34.58 31.56
CA ALA A 128 -12.19 33.27 31.94
C ALA A 128 -12.75 32.19 31.00
N HIS A 129 -11.88 31.51 30.27
CA HIS A 129 -12.21 30.44 29.34
C HIS A 129 -11.67 29.11 29.88
N ARG A 130 -12.55 28.12 30.03
CA ARG A 130 -12.19 26.79 30.51
C ARG A 130 -11.87 25.89 29.33
N PHE A 131 -10.65 25.38 29.30
CA PHE A 131 -10.19 24.32 28.42
C PHE A 131 -10.37 23.00 29.17
N ASP A 132 -11.16 22.09 28.62
CA ASP A 132 -11.43 20.78 29.19
C ASP A 132 -11.10 19.69 28.14
N PRO A 133 -10.28 18.68 28.46
CA PRO A 133 -10.01 17.54 27.57
C PRO A 133 -11.25 16.83 27.06
N ALA A 134 -12.33 16.83 27.86
CA ALA A 134 -13.60 16.24 27.45
C ALA A 134 -14.22 16.96 26.24
N ASP A 135 -13.87 18.24 26.04
CA ASP A 135 -14.32 19.10 24.95
C ASP A 135 -13.16 19.38 23.96
N GLY A 136 -12.18 18.47 23.89
CA GLY A 136 -11.02 18.59 23.00
C GLY A 136 -9.98 19.62 23.44
N ASN A 137 -10.07 20.18 24.65
CA ASN A 137 -9.27 21.33 25.07
C ASN A 137 -9.39 22.50 24.09
N THR A 138 -10.60 22.76 23.62
CA THR A 138 -10.90 23.80 22.64
C THR A 138 -11.85 24.86 23.22
N VAL A 139 -11.63 26.13 22.88
CA VAL A 139 -12.45 27.27 23.27
C VAL A 139 -12.73 28.13 22.03
N THR A 140 -14.00 28.35 21.72
CA THR A 140 -14.42 29.27 20.66
C THR A 140 -14.76 30.66 21.22
N VAL A 141 -14.30 31.71 20.53
CA VAL A 141 -14.61 33.11 20.82
C VAL A 141 -15.22 33.76 19.58
N ASP A 142 -16.53 33.95 19.61
CA ASP A 142 -17.29 34.61 18.53
C ASP A 142 -17.38 36.13 18.75
N PHE A 143 -17.38 36.91 17.66
CA PHE A 143 -17.57 38.36 17.68
C PHE A 143 -18.27 38.84 16.40
N THR A 144 -18.61 40.13 16.33
CA THR A 144 -19.16 40.72 15.09
C THR A 144 -18.07 40.77 14.02
N ALA A 145 -18.36 40.28 12.81
CA ALA A 145 -17.44 40.27 11.65
C ALA A 145 -16.74 41.63 11.44
N ARG A 146 -15.42 41.58 11.23
CA ARG A 146 -14.59 42.76 10.91
C ARG A 146 -13.41 42.40 10.01
N ALA A 147 -13.11 43.30 9.09
CA ALA A 147 -11.86 43.33 8.33
C ALA A 147 -10.66 43.55 9.25
N VAL A 148 -9.80 42.54 9.34
CA VAL A 148 -8.61 42.51 10.18
C VAL A 148 -7.46 41.85 9.43
N ARG A 149 -6.22 42.23 9.77
CA ARG A 149 -5.02 41.54 9.28
C ARG A 149 -4.31 40.78 10.38
N HIS A 150 -4.34 41.33 11.60
CA HIS A 150 -3.72 40.72 12.75
C HIS A 150 -4.77 40.37 13.79
N ILE A 151 -4.78 39.10 14.23
CA ILE A 151 -5.47 38.65 15.44
C ILE A 151 -4.44 38.59 16.56
N ARG A 152 -4.80 39.06 17.76
CA ARG A 152 -3.97 38.99 18.97
C ARG A 152 -4.77 38.42 20.13
N VAL A 153 -4.24 37.36 20.74
CA VAL A 153 -4.78 36.78 21.97
C VAL A 153 -3.95 37.29 23.14
N LEU A 154 -4.59 38.01 24.05
CA LEU A 154 -3.98 38.55 25.27
C LEU A 154 -4.38 37.68 26.47
N VAL A 155 -3.45 36.86 26.96
CA VAL A 155 -3.65 35.97 28.10
C VAL A 155 -3.21 36.65 29.38
N ASN A 156 -4.15 36.85 30.31
CA ASN A 156 -4.00 37.53 31.59
C ASN A 156 -3.75 36.57 32.78
N ALA A 157 -4.16 35.31 32.68
CA ALA A 157 -3.92 34.29 33.71
C ALA A 157 -4.10 32.88 33.13
N ASN A 158 -3.41 31.88 33.70
CA ASN A 158 -3.58 30.45 33.41
C ASN A 158 -3.56 29.66 34.74
N THR A 159 -4.53 28.78 34.96
CA THR A 159 -4.60 27.99 36.21
C THR A 159 -3.81 26.68 36.16
N GLY A 160 -3.45 26.17 34.98
CA GLY A 160 -2.71 24.91 34.82
C GLY A 160 -1.20 25.08 34.88
N TRP A 161 -0.70 26.24 34.48
CA TRP A 161 0.73 26.57 34.49
C TRP A 161 0.97 28.06 34.71
N ASN A 162 2.17 28.45 35.17
CA ASN A 162 2.50 29.84 35.46
C ASN A 162 2.91 30.65 34.21
N ALA A 163 2.43 30.29 33.02
CA ALA A 163 2.68 30.99 31.75
C ALA A 163 1.42 30.96 30.86
N ALA A 164 1.34 31.87 29.89
CA ALA A 164 0.34 31.80 28.83
C ALA A 164 0.70 30.65 27.88
N GLN A 165 -0.28 29.83 27.49
CA GLN A 165 -0.03 28.67 26.63
C GLN A 165 -1.17 28.53 25.62
N LEU A 166 -0.89 28.19 24.36
CA LEU A 166 -1.88 27.86 23.33
C LEU A 166 -1.25 26.86 22.35
N SER A 167 -1.99 25.85 21.92
CA SER A 167 -1.55 24.92 20.87
C SER A 167 -1.99 25.32 19.47
N GLU A 168 -3.12 26.01 19.34
CA GLU A 168 -3.59 26.48 18.04
C GLU A 168 -4.43 27.75 18.22
N ILE A 169 -4.34 28.65 17.24
CA ILE A 169 -5.22 29.80 17.04
C ILE A 169 -5.80 29.68 15.65
N GLU A 170 -7.00 29.12 15.54
CA GLU A 170 -7.71 29.13 14.28
C GLU A 170 -8.52 30.42 14.11
N VAL A 171 -8.49 30.97 12.90
CA VAL A 171 -9.18 32.22 12.56
C VAL A 171 -10.15 31.96 11.41
N HIS A 172 -11.41 32.35 11.59
CA HIS A 172 -12.49 32.01 10.65
C HIS A 172 -13.30 33.26 10.25
N GLY A 173 -13.70 33.32 8.98
CA GLY A 173 -14.55 34.38 8.41
C GLY A 173 -16.00 33.94 8.15
N SER A 174 -16.89 34.92 7.92
CA SER A 174 -18.27 34.67 7.44
C SER A 174 -18.29 34.55 5.91
N ASP A 175 -18.85 33.47 5.38
CA ASP A 175 -19.01 33.27 3.92
C ASP A 175 -19.77 34.44 3.26
N ASP A 176 -19.06 35.29 2.49
CA ASP A 176 -19.51 35.88 1.23
C ASP A 176 -18.34 36.56 0.47
N ASP A 177 -18.33 36.35 -0.84
CA ASP A 177 -17.57 37.05 -1.90
C ASP A 177 -16.05 36.84 -2.04
N GLY A 178 -15.63 35.60 -2.32
CA GLY A 178 -15.01 35.25 -3.60
C GLY A 178 -13.84 36.07 -4.18
N ASN A 179 -12.96 36.66 -3.38
CA ASN A 179 -11.76 37.32 -3.90
C ASN A 179 -10.46 36.77 -3.29
N PRO A 180 -9.83 35.76 -3.93
CA PRO A 180 -8.45 35.38 -3.68
C PRO A 180 -7.50 36.57 -3.84
N GLU A 181 -6.56 36.64 -2.90
CA GLU A 181 -5.55 37.68 -2.75
C GLU A 181 -4.72 37.93 -4.01
N GLN A 182 -4.31 39.18 -4.13
CA GLN A 182 -3.34 39.69 -5.11
C GLN A 182 -1.93 39.14 -4.77
N PRO A 183 -1.08 38.79 -5.77
CA PRO A 183 0.26 38.24 -5.53
C PRO A 183 1.17 39.16 -4.71
N PRO A 184 2.27 38.63 -4.12
CA PRO A 184 3.11 39.32 -3.16
C PRO A 184 3.55 40.70 -3.59
N VAL A 185 3.59 41.61 -2.62
CA VAL A 185 4.18 42.95 -2.71
C VAL A 185 5.61 42.85 -3.28
N ASP A 186 5.93 43.74 -4.23
CA ASP A 186 7.25 43.88 -4.86
C ASP A 186 8.42 43.65 -3.89
N GLY A 187 9.30 42.69 -4.20
CA GLY A 187 10.61 42.52 -3.54
C GLY A 187 10.71 41.47 -2.42
N GLY A 188 9.75 40.55 -2.27
CA GLY A 188 9.77 39.43 -1.33
C GLY A 188 10.68 38.26 -1.76
N ASP A 189 10.86 37.28 -0.85
CA ASP A 189 11.56 36.02 -1.12
C ASP A 189 10.62 35.02 -1.80
N LEU A 190 10.98 34.58 -3.01
CA LEU A 190 10.18 33.72 -3.87
C LEU A 190 10.52 32.23 -3.76
N SER A 191 11.58 31.87 -3.02
CA SER A 191 12.02 30.47 -2.89
C SER A 191 11.54 29.77 -1.62
N HIS A 192 11.01 30.50 -0.65
CA HIS A 192 10.59 29.95 0.64
C HIS A 192 9.51 28.88 0.48
N GLY A 193 9.77 27.66 0.98
CA GLY A 193 8.87 26.50 0.92
C GLY A 193 8.64 25.92 -0.48
N LYS A 194 9.34 26.41 -1.51
CA LYS A 194 9.23 25.90 -2.88
C LYS A 194 10.00 24.58 -3.07
N PRO A 195 9.67 23.77 -4.09
CA PRO A 195 10.46 22.60 -4.45
C PRO A 195 11.95 22.97 -4.63
N ILE A 196 12.82 22.22 -3.95
CA ILE A 196 14.26 22.46 -3.98
C ILE A 196 15.01 21.14 -4.07
N GLU A 197 15.92 21.05 -5.03
CA GLU A 197 16.69 19.85 -5.34
C GLU A 197 18.19 20.11 -5.26
N ALA A 198 18.92 19.15 -4.70
CA ALA A 198 20.37 19.20 -4.64
C ALA A 198 21.00 18.06 -5.45
N SER A 199 22.18 18.29 -6.03
CA SER A 199 22.94 17.23 -6.70
C SER A 199 23.37 16.10 -5.75
N SER A 200 23.49 16.41 -4.46
CA SER A 200 23.85 15.48 -3.40
C SER A 200 23.57 16.10 -2.03
N THR A 201 23.49 15.24 -1.02
CA THR A 201 23.39 15.60 0.39
C THR A 201 24.35 14.73 1.20
N ILE A 202 24.85 15.24 2.32
CA ILE A 202 25.51 14.43 3.35
C ILE A 202 24.67 14.43 4.64
N HIS A 203 24.56 13.25 5.27
CA HIS A 203 23.78 13.06 6.49
C HIS A 203 22.32 13.52 6.32
N SER A 204 21.76 14.18 7.34
CA SER A 204 20.41 14.74 7.35
C SER A 204 20.35 16.19 6.85
N PHE A 205 21.42 16.75 6.29
CA PHE A 205 21.46 18.14 5.82
C PHE A 205 20.87 18.28 4.42
N VAL A 206 19.56 18.01 4.29
CA VAL A 206 18.82 17.90 3.03
C VAL A 206 18.51 19.27 2.37
N ALA A 207 18.20 19.25 1.07
CA ALA A 207 17.98 20.45 0.27
C ALA A 207 16.86 21.35 0.82
N THR A 208 15.78 20.77 1.35
CA THR A 208 14.63 21.49 1.93
C THR A 208 15.00 22.33 3.15
N HIS A 209 16.11 22.06 3.83
CA HIS A 209 16.63 22.95 4.87
C HIS A 209 17.18 24.26 4.33
N ALA A 210 17.41 24.40 3.02
CA ALA A 210 17.95 25.62 2.45
C ALA A 210 16.86 26.62 2.03
N ASN A 211 15.57 26.35 2.26
CA ASN A 211 14.49 27.29 1.98
C ASN A 211 13.30 27.14 2.94
N ASP A 212 13.56 26.63 4.15
CA ASP A 212 12.56 26.45 5.22
C ASP A 212 12.39 27.70 6.09
N GLY A 213 13.08 28.80 5.76
CA GLY A 213 13.05 30.05 6.49
C GLY A 213 13.90 30.03 7.77
N LYS A 214 14.65 28.95 8.02
CA LYS A 214 15.46 28.76 9.22
C LYS A 214 16.94 28.79 8.88
N VAL A 215 17.72 29.52 9.67
CA VAL A 215 19.18 29.61 9.47
C VAL A 215 19.96 28.70 10.41
N ASP A 216 19.29 28.01 11.32
CA ASP A 216 19.89 27.03 12.22
C ASP A 216 19.87 25.60 11.67
N THR A 217 19.02 25.33 10.67
CA THR A 217 19.09 24.18 9.75
C THR A 217 19.96 24.55 8.53
N TYR A 218 20.41 23.54 7.78
CA TYR A 218 21.13 23.77 6.52
C TYR A 218 21.15 22.53 5.62
N TRP A 219 21.33 22.78 4.33
CA TRP A 219 21.76 21.80 3.35
C TRP A 219 23.29 21.71 3.28
N GLU A 220 23.84 20.50 3.19
CA GLU A 220 25.25 20.27 2.84
C GLU A 220 25.39 19.16 1.79
N SER A 221 26.16 19.44 0.75
CA SER A 221 26.47 18.47 -0.31
C SER A 221 27.55 17.47 0.07
N ASN A 222 27.56 16.32 -0.62
CA ASN A 222 28.61 15.31 -0.52
C ASN A 222 29.82 15.65 -1.42
N GLY A 223 30.42 16.82 -1.19
CA GLY A 223 31.60 17.30 -1.94
C GLY A 223 31.28 18.29 -3.08
N HIS A 224 32.26 18.51 -3.97
CA HIS A 224 32.17 19.48 -5.07
C HIS A 224 32.56 18.85 -6.42
N PRO A 225 32.01 19.32 -7.56
CA PRO A 225 31.00 20.38 -7.67
C PRO A 225 29.63 19.93 -7.16
N ALA A 226 28.83 20.87 -6.69
CA ALA A 226 27.48 20.62 -6.22
C ALA A 226 26.50 21.63 -6.81
N THR A 227 25.24 21.25 -6.97
CA THR A 227 24.16 22.16 -7.38
C THR A 227 23.03 22.15 -6.36
N LEU A 228 22.39 23.30 -6.21
CA LEU A 228 21.14 23.48 -5.46
C LEU A 228 20.18 24.28 -6.33
N THR A 229 19.07 23.68 -6.73
CA THR A 229 18.08 24.22 -7.67
C THR A 229 16.78 24.45 -6.92
N VAL A 230 16.24 25.67 -6.97
CA VAL A 230 14.88 25.95 -6.49
C VAL A 230 13.98 26.28 -7.67
N GLU A 231 12.81 25.66 -7.70
CA GLU A 231 11.78 25.87 -8.71
C GLU A 231 10.73 26.85 -8.17
N LEU A 232 10.62 28.04 -8.76
CA LEU A 232 9.74 29.10 -8.27
C LEU A 232 8.26 28.88 -8.64
N GLY A 233 7.99 27.89 -9.50
CA GLY A 233 6.68 27.59 -10.12
C GLY A 233 6.44 28.38 -11.41
N ALA A 234 6.75 29.68 -11.40
CA ALA A 234 6.55 30.58 -12.55
C ALA A 234 7.76 31.47 -12.81
N ASP A 235 7.86 31.99 -14.04
CA ASP A 235 8.81 33.05 -14.38
C ASP A 235 8.65 34.24 -13.40
N ALA A 236 9.76 34.65 -12.78
CA ALA A 236 9.84 35.82 -11.93
C ALA A 236 10.93 36.78 -12.41
N ASP A 237 10.68 38.09 -12.30
CA ASP A 237 11.69 39.11 -12.57
C ASP A 237 12.63 39.20 -11.36
N LEU A 238 13.80 38.55 -11.48
CA LEU A 238 14.76 38.42 -10.40
C LEU A 238 15.59 39.69 -10.21
N SER A 239 15.87 40.02 -8.96
CA SER A 239 16.67 41.18 -8.55
C SER A 239 17.92 40.78 -7.76
N GLU A 240 17.85 39.74 -6.94
CA GLU A 240 18.93 39.34 -6.04
C GLU A 240 18.76 37.89 -5.58
N ILE A 241 19.86 37.15 -5.47
CA ILE A 241 19.90 35.87 -4.77
C ILE A 241 20.63 36.06 -3.45
N VAL A 242 19.99 35.79 -2.33
CA VAL A 242 20.61 35.84 -1.01
C VAL A 242 20.92 34.43 -0.56
N VAL A 243 22.18 34.16 -0.27
CA VAL A 243 22.64 32.89 0.30
C VAL A 243 23.07 33.17 1.72
N ARG A 244 22.54 32.41 2.67
CA ARG A 244 22.88 32.51 4.09
C ARG A 244 23.48 31.21 4.57
N LEU A 245 24.41 31.32 5.50
CA LEU A 245 24.86 30.23 6.34
C LEU A 245 24.40 30.48 7.77
N ASN A 246 24.53 29.46 8.61
CA ASN A 246 24.18 29.59 10.02
C ASN A 246 24.99 30.73 10.68
N PRO A 247 24.33 31.70 11.35
CA PRO A 247 24.99 32.89 11.91
C PRO A 247 25.77 32.60 13.20
N ASP A 248 25.69 31.39 13.76
CA ASP A 248 26.43 31.03 14.97
C ASP A 248 27.95 31.23 14.76
N SER A 249 28.62 31.75 15.78
CA SER A 249 30.08 31.99 15.75
C SER A 249 30.92 30.72 15.51
N ALA A 250 30.39 29.53 15.77
CA ALA A 250 30.98 28.24 15.42
C ALA A 250 31.11 28.08 13.89
N TRP A 251 30.25 28.75 13.13
CA TRP A 251 30.36 28.85 11.69
C TRP A 251 31.37 29.94 11.29
N ALA A 252 32.65 29.60 11.49
CA ALA A 252 33.78 30.48 11.18
C ALA A 252 33.74 31.02 9.74
N LYS A 253 34.36 32.20 9.58
CA LYS A 253 34.51 32.90 8.30
C LYS A 253 35.01 31.97 7.20
N ARG A 254 34.30 31.92 6.08
CA ARG A 254 34.64 31.06 4.93
C ARG A 254 34.29 31.69 3.60
N ALA A 255 34.82 31.14 2.52
CA ALA A 255 34.47 31.51 1.16
C ALA A 255 33.89 30.31 0.41
N GLN A 256 32.76 30.51 -0.27
CA GLN A 256 32.22 29.54 -1.22
C GLN A 256 32.26 30.11 -2.64
N SER A 257 32.65 29.27 -3.59
CA SER A 257 32.70 29.64 -5.01
C SER A 257 31.39 29.28 -5.70
N ILE A 258 30.56 30.30 -5.95
CA ILE A 258 29.17 30.16 -6.42
C ILE A 258 29.04 30.76 -7.82
N GLU A 259 28.45 30.01 -8.75
CA GLU A 259 27.85 30.52 -9.98
C GLU A 259 26.33 30.47 -9.87
N VAL A 260 25.65 31.52 -10.33
CA VAL A 260 24.19 31.56 -10.33
C VAL A 260 23.68 31.33 -11.75
N LEU A 261 22.84 30.33 -11.91
CA LEU A 261 22.21 29.92 -13.15
C LEU A 261 20.70 30.13 -13.04
N GLY A 262 20.04 30.39 -14.17
CA GLY A 262 18.59 30.51 -14.26
C GLY A 262 18.04 29.76 -15.46
N ARG A 263 16.89 29.11 -15.27
CA ARG A 263 16.12 28.43 -16.32
C ARG A 263 14.78 29.14 -16.45
N LYS A 264 14.41 29.46 -17.69
CA LYS A 264 13.10 30.06 -17.99
C LYS A 264 12.05 28.96 -18.00
N GLN A 265 10.81 29.32 -17.67
CA GLN A 265 9.65 28.43 -17.73
C GLN A 265 9.51 27.68 -19.07
N THR A 266 9.97 28.28 -20.17
CA THR A 266 9.87 27.72 -21.54
C THR A 266 11.15 27.02 -22.03
N SER A 267 12.17 26.85 -21.18
CA SER A 267 13.49 26.35 -21.58
C SER A 267 13.90 25.13 -20.78
N GLY A 268 14.35 24.07 -21.44
CA GLY A 268 14.93 22.90 -20.76
C GLY A 268 16.38 23.09 -20.29
N SER A 269 17.01 24.25 -20.51
CA SER A 269 18.42 24.49 -20.20
C SER A 269 18.64 25.72 -19.33
N PHE A 270 19.55 25.58 -18.35
CA PHE A 270 20.04 26.65 -17.50
C PHE A 270 21.01 27.59 -18.24
N THR A 271 20.97 28.87 -17.90
CA THR A 271 21.87 29.91 -18.42
C THR A 271 22.52 30.68 -17.27
N SER A 272 23.78 31.12 -17.45
CA SER A 272 24.52 31.85 -16.40
C SER A 272 23.96 33.26 -16.19
N LEU A 273 23.41 33.51 -15.00
CA LEU A 273 22.94 34.82 -14.54
C LEU A 273 24.07 35.62 -13.91
N LYS A 274 24.93 34.90 -13.18
CA LYS A 274 26.13 35.44 -12.56
C LYS A 274 27.25 34.42 -12.68
N ALA A 275 28.32 34.83 -13.37
CA ALA A 275 29.53 34.02 -13.48
C ALA A 275 30.08 33.66 -12.10
N ARG A 276 30.73 32.48 -12.02
CA ARG A 276 31.39 31.96 -10.81
C ARG A 276 32.26 33.04 -10.14
N ALA A 277 32.01 33.29 -8.86
CA ALA A 277 32.85 34.12 -8.00
C ALA A 277 32.98 33.53 -6.59
N ASP A 278 34.02 33.95 -5.86
CA ASP A 278 34.23 33.55 -4.48
C ASP A 278 33.52 34.54 -3.55
N TYR A 279 32.55 34.06 -2.78
CA TYR A 279 31.78 34.87 -1.85
C TYR A 279 32.15 34.55 -0.41
N THR A 280 32.51 35.58 0.35
CA THR A 280 32.92 35.43 1.75
C THR A 280 31.72 35.55 2.68
N PHE A 281 31.47 34.49 3.44
CA PHE A 281 30.52 34.43 4.54
C PHE A 281 31.27 34.72 5.84
N ASP A 282 30.87 35.78 6.54
CA ASP A 282 31.51 36.24 7.78
C ASP A 282 30.44 36.35 8.89
N PRO A 283 30.54 35.58 9.99
CA PRO A 283 29.57 35.62 11.09
C PRO A 283 29.62 36.93 11.88
N GLY A 284 30.59 37.82 11.60
CA GLY A 284 30.66 39.16 12.20
C GLY A 284 29.74 40.18 11.51
N PRO A 285 30.25 41.07 10.65
CA PRO A 285 29.51 42.24 10.18
C PRO A 285 28.32 41.95 9.24
N HIS A 286 28.15 40.71 8.76
CA HIS A 286 27.14 40.37 7.76
C HIS A 286 26.36 39.10 8.11
N ASP A 287 26.40 38.63 9.37
CA ASP A 287 25.66 37.46 9.87
C ASP A 287 25.67 36.27 8.89
N ASN A 288 26.85 35.94 8.34
CA ASN A 288 27.02 34.85 7.39
C ASN A 288 26.06 34.90 6.19
N THR A 289 25.78 36.10 5.69
CA THR A 289 24.86 36.35 4.56
C THR A 289 25.61 36.99 3.39
N VAL A 290 25.35 36.48 2.19
CA VAL A 290 25.85 37.01 0.93
C VAL A 290 24.67 37.31 0.02
N ALA A 291 24.63 38.51 -0.52
CA ALA A 291 23.65 38.92 -1.51
C ALA A 291 24.30 39.05 -2.89
N ILE A 292 23.74 38.37 -3.89
CA ILE A 292 24.28 38.27 -5.25
C ILE A 292 23.28 38.95 -6.20
N PRO A 293 23.57 40.17 -6.68
CA PRO A 293 22.69 40.84 -7.62
C PRO A 293 22.62 40.10 -8.95
N VAL A 294 21.40 39.81 -9.39
CA VAL A 294 21.06 39.17 -10.66
C VAL A 294 19.97 39.97 -11.36
N THR A 295 19.81 39.76 -12.66
CA THR A 295 18.73 40.38 -13.44
C THR A 295 18.21 39.39 -14.46
N GLY A 296 16.91 39.46 -14.73
CA GLY A 296 16.26 38.72 -15.80
C GLY A 296 15.11 37.86 -15.26
N ARG A 297 14.38 37.28 -16.21
CA ARG A 297 13.15 36.53 -15.94
C ARG A 297 13.40 35.04 -16.03
N TYR A 298 13.17 34.32 -14.93
CA TYR A 298 13.44 32.88 -14.80
C TYR A 298 12.43 32.23 -13.85
N ALA A 299 12.10 30.96 -14.12
CA ALA A 299 11.24 30.14 -13.28
C ALA A 299 12.04 29.31 -12.28
N ASP A 300 13.31 29.03 -12.56
CA ASP A 300 14.18 28.29 -11.64
C ASP A 300 15.50 29.01 -11.45
N VAL A 301 16.05 28.89 -10.24
CA VAL A 301 17.37 29.36 -9.89
C VAL A 301 18.21 28.18 -9.43
N GLN A 302 19.37 27.98 -10.07
CA GLN A 302 20.35 26.99 -9.65
C GLN A 302 21.63 27.67 -9.19
N LEU A 303 22.06 27.35 -7.98
CA LEU A 303 23.40 27.65 -7.49
C LEU A 303 24.33 26.50 -7.83
N ARG A 304 25.42 26.80 -8.53
CA ARG A 304 26.50 25.84 -8.79
C ARG A 304 27.73 26.18 -7.97
N PHE A 305 28.07 25.28 -7.05
CA PHE A 305 29.20 25.39 -6.15
C PHE A 305 30.39 24.60 -6.66
N THR A 306 31.58 25.17 -6.56
CA THR A 306 32.83 24.51 -6.98
C THR A 306 33.91 24.45 -5.91
N HIS A 307 33.71 25.15 -4.78
CA HIS A 307 34.64 25.16 -3.67
C HIS A 307 33.96 25.73 -2.42
N ASN A 308 34.36 25.24 -1.24
CA ASN A 308 34.08 25.82 0.07
C ASN A 308 35.37 25.78 0.89
N SER A 309 35.80 26.91 1.46
CA SER A 309 37.06 27.01 2.20
C SER A 309 36.99 26.44 3.62
N SER A 310 35.78 26.09 4.10
CA SER A 310 35.55 25.47 5.40
C SER A 310 34.29 24.60 5.36
N GLY A 311 34.47 23.28 5.36
CA GLY A 311 33.41 22.29 5.16
C GLY A 311 33.85 21.23 4.14
N TYR A 312 33.12 20.12 4.07
CA TYR A 312 33.43 19.06 3.10
C TYR A 312 32.74 19.35 1.75
N GLY A 313 31.48 19.79 1.79
CA GLY A 313 30.70 20.20 0.64
C GLY A 313 30.34 21.69 0.61
N ALA A 314 29.56 22.06 -0.40
CA ALA A 314 28.79 23.29 -0.40
C ALA A 314 27.75 23.26 0.71
N GLN A 315 27.52 24.40 1.35
CA GLN A 315 26.59 24.54 2.47
C GLN A 315 25.66 25.72 2.21
N VAL A 316 24.37 25.58 2.51
CA VAL A 316 23.39 26.68 2.43
C VAL A 316 22.40 26.49 3.57
N ALA A 317 22.33 27.45 4.48
CA ALA A 317 21.31 27.49 5.53
C ALA A 317 20.01 28.09 5.00
N GLU A 318 20.09 29.13 4.17
CA GLU A 318 18.91 29.70 3.54
C GLU A 318 19.26 30.29 2.17
N LEU A 319 18.46 29.96 1.16
CA LEU A 319 18.49 30.45 -0.20
C LEU A 319 17.22 31.28 -0.42
N GLN A 320 17.42 32.58 -0.55
CA GLN A 320 16.35 33.53 -0.88
C GLN A 320 16.48 33.98 -2.32
N VAL A 321 15.41 33.85 -3.08
CA VAL A 321 15.31 34.35 -4.46
C VAL A 321 14.45 35.59 -4.43
N ARG A 322 15.06 36.78 -4.48
CA ARG A 322 14.34 38.05 -4.41
C ARG A 322 13.97 38.56 -5.79
N GLY A 323 12.71 38.89 -5.97
CA GLY A 323 12.19 39.44 -7.21
C GLY A 323 10.74 39.84 -7.12
N THR A 324 10.15 40.11 -8.28
CA THR A 324 8.71 40.27 -8.43
C THR A 324 8.22 39.13 -9.31
N ALA A 325 7.16 38.42 -8.87
CA ALA A 325 6.52 37.41 -9.70
C ALA A 325 6.08 38.04 -11.04
N ALA A 326 6.41 37.40 -12.17
CA ALA A 326 5.91 37.90 -13.44
C ALA A 326 4.42 37.52 -13.59
N PRO A 327 3.69 38.21 -14.49
CA PRO A 327 2.30 37.82 -14.76
C PRO A 327 2.23 36.37 -15.27
N ASN A 328 1.55 35.51 -14.50
CA ASN A 328 1.25 34.12 -14.87
C ASN A 328 -0.21 33.77 -14.48
N PRO A 329 -0.84 32.76 -15.10
CA PRO A 329 -2.13 32.22 -14.67
C PRO A 329 -2.04 31.52 -13.30
N ASP A 330 -3.18 31.30 -12.67
CA ASP A 330 -3.33 30.52 -11.43
C ASP A 330 -4.77 29.97 -11.39
N LEU A 331 -4.97 28.72 -11.77
CA LEU A 331 -6.26 28.07 -12.00
C LEU A 331 -6.73 27.36 -10.73
N VAL A 332 -7.73 27.96 -10.09
CA VAL A 332 -8.33 27.41 -8.87
C VAL A 332 -9.67 26.74 -9.20
N VAL A 333 -9.94 25.56 -8.66
CA VAL A 333 -11.31 25.02 -8.61
C VAL A 333 -12.07 25.72 -7.46
N SER A 334 -12.88 26.73 -7.81
CA SER A 334 -13.55 27.60 -6.83
C SER A 334 -14.93 27.14 -6.38
N ASP A 335 -15.54 26.14 -7.04
CA ASP A 335 -16.82 25.56 -6.61
C ASP A 335 -17.10 24.20 -7.26
N LEU A 336 -17.87 23.35 -6.57
CA LEU A 336 -18.35 22.05 -7.05
C LEU A 336 -19.82 21.84 -6.70
N THR A 337 -20.64 21.57 -7.71
CA THR A 337 -22.07 21.25 -7.55
C THR A 337 -22.46 20.09 -8.46
N TRP A 338 -23.64 19.49 -8.29
CA TRP A 338 -24.11 18.41 -9.16
C TRP A 338 -25.62 18.45 -9.37
N THR A 339 -26.07 17.79 -10.44
CA THR A 339 -27.49 17.60 -10.76
C THR A 339 -27.74 16.17 -11.25
N PRO A 340 -28.83 15.49 -10.83
CA PRO A 340 -29.83 15.91 -9.84
C PRO A 340 -29.24 16.10 -8.43
N ALA A 341 -29.89 16.89 -7.56
CA ALA A 341 -29.42 17.10 -6.19
C ALA A 341 -29.64 15.88 -5.26
N SER A 342 -30.56 14.99 -5.64
CA SER A 342 -30.86 13.74 -4.92
C SER A 342 -31.09 12.63 -5.96
N PRO A 343 -30.03 12.20 -6.66
CA PRO A 343 -30.14 11.17 -7.69
C PRO A 343 -30.45 9.81 -7.08
N THR A 344 -31.05 8.93 -7.88
CA THR A 344 -31.11 7.50 -7.64
C THR A 344 -30.10 6.76 -8.52
N GLU A 345 -29.88 5.47 -8.29
CA GLU A 345 -29.02 4.63 -9.14
C GLU A 345 -29.42 4.64 -10.64
N SER A 346 -30.67 5.00 -10.94
CA SER A 346 -31.19 5.12 -12.31
C SER A 346 -30.91 6.48 -12.98
N ASP A 347 -30.55 7.50 -12.20
CA ASP A 347 -30.32 8.87 -12.67
C ASP A 347 -28.87 9.07 -13.08
N ALA A 348 -28.66 9.72 -14.24
CA ALA A 348 -27.32 10.19 -14.62
C ALA A 348 -26.99 11.47 -13.85
N VAL A 349 -25.79 11.53 -13.26
CA VAL A 349 -25.27 12.66 -12.51
C VAL A 349 -24.37 13.50 -13.41
N THR A 350 -24.57 14.81 -13.39
CA THR A 350 -23.64 15.78 -13.98
C THR A 350 -23.04 16.62 -12.86
N VAL A 351 -21.72 16.61 -12.74
CA VAL A 351 -20.97 17.48 -11.82
C VAL A 351 -20.61 18.76 -12.56
N ARG A 352 -20.65 19.89 -11.86
CA ARG A 352 -20.27 21.20 -12.37
C ARG A 352 -19.13 21.75 -11.53
N ALA A 353 -17.98 21.91 -12.16
CA ALA A 353 -16.81 22.53 -11.56
C ALA A 353 -16.69 23.97 -12.05
N THR A 354 -16.53 24.91 -11.11
CA THR A 354 -16.20 26.30 -11.45
C THR A 354 -14.71 26.49 -11.31
N VAL A 355 -14.04 26.80 -12.42
CA VAL A 355 -12.61 27.12 -12.46
C VAL A 355 -12.45 28.62 -12.58
N ARG A 356 -11.61 29.20 -11.74
CA ARG A 356 -11.25 30.62 -11.75
C ARG A 356 -9.76 30.76 -12.01
N ASN A 357 -9.37 31.65 -12.92
CA ASN A 357 -7.99 32.11 -13.02
C ASN A 357 -7.78 33.24 -12.00
N ALA A 358 -7.21 32.93 -10.84
CA ALA A 358 -6.81 33.87 -9.80
C ALA A 358 -5.52 34.64 -10.13
N GLY A 359 -4.81 34.22 -11.18
CA GLY A 359 -3.54 34.79 -11.59
C GLY A 359 -3.66 36.14 -12.26
N THR A 360 -2.50 36.74 -12.55
CA THR A 360 -2.40 38.09 -13.13
C THR A 360 -2.21 38.09 -14.65
N ALA A 361 -2.05 36.91 -15.27
CA ALA A 361 -2.07 36.73 -16.72
C ALA A 361 -3.21 35.81 -17.18
N ALA A 362 -3.49 35.80 -18.48
CA ALA A 362 -4.49 34.90 -19.05
C ALA A 362 -3.96 33.46 -19.16
N SER A 363 -4.76 32.48 -18.76
CA SER A 363 -4.47 31.05 -18.90
C SER A 363 -4.66 30.57 -20.34
N ALA A 364 -3.92 29.54 -20.74
CA ALA A 364 -4.29 28.74 -21.89
C ALA A 364 -5.55 27.89 -21.56
N ALA A 365 -6.08 27.19 -22.55
CA ALA A 365 -7.12 26.20 -22.29
C ALA A 365 -6.52 25.03 -21.49
N ALA A 366 -7.28 24.51 -20.54
CA ALA A 366 -6.92 23.41 -19.66
C ALA A 366 -8.03 22.35 -19.67
N THR A 367 -7.84 21.27 -18.91
CA THR A 367 -8.85 20.25 -18.67
C THR A 367 -9.23 20.25 -17.20
N VAL A 368 -10.47 19.93 -16.85
CA VAL A 368 -10.87 19.61 -15.48
C VAL A 368 -11.25 18.15 -15.44
N ASP A 369 -10.65 17.42 -14.51
CA ASP A 369 -11.06 16.08 -14.14
C ASP A 369 -11.96 16.17 -12.91
N VAL A 370 -13.11 15.50 -12.96
CA VAL A 370 -13.95 15.30 -11.78
C VAL A 370 -13.78 13.88 -11.30
N SER A 371 -13.62 13.73 -9.99
CA SER A 371 -13.51 12.46 -9.32
C SER A 371 -14.66 12.23 -8.35
N LEU A 372 -15.12 10.98 -8.25
CA LEU A 372 -16.02 10.52 -7.20
C LEU A 372 -15.30 9.44 -6.40
N GLU A 373 -15.20 9.61 -5.08
CA GLU A 373 -14.38 8.73 -4.23
C GLU A 373 -12.96 8.59 -4.83
N GLY A 374 -12.38 9.71 -5.23
CA GLY A 374 -11.05 9.82 -5.84
C GLY A 374 -10.91 9.22 -7.25
N THR A 375 -11.87 8.48 -7.78
CA THR A 375 -11.77 7.93 -9.14
C THR A 375 -12.22 8.98 -10.16
N VAL A 376 -11.39 9.32 -11.15
CA VAL A 376 -11.77 10.23 -12.24
C VAL A 376 -12.96 9.62 -13.00
N VAL A 377 -14.11 10.27 -12.90
CA VAL A 377 -15.38 9.82 -13.50
C VAL A 377 -15.67 10.47 -14.85
N GLY A 378 -14.97 11.55 -15.15
CA GLY A 378 -15.05 12.25 -16.41
C GLY A 378 -14.20 13.51 -16.40
N SER A 379 -14.03 14.07 -17.60
CA SER A 379 -13.26 15.28 -17.81
C SER A 379 -14.03 16.26 -18.69
N ALA A 380 -13.76 17.56 -18.54
CA ALA A 380 -14.29 18.59 -19.42
C ALA A 380 -13.22 19.64 -19.76
N PRO A 381 -13.21 20.16 -21.01
CA PRO A 381 -12.31 21.23 -21.37
C PRO A 381 -12.73 22.55 -20.71
N VAL A 382 -11.77 23.23 -20.10
CA VAL A 382 -11.86 24.64 -19.69
C VAL A 382 -11.17 25.48 -20.76
N GLY A 383 -11.91 26.39 -21.40
CA GLY A 383 -11.32 27.34 -22.34
C GLY A 383 -10.34 28.30 -21.65
N ALA A 384 -9.52 28.99 -22.44
CA ALA A 384 -8.62 30.03 -21.92
C ALA A 384 -9.36 31.07 -21.07
N LEU A 385 -8.84 31.37 -19.88
CA LEU A 385 -9.42 32.31 -18.92
C LEU A 385 -8.56 33.56 -18.80
N ALA A 386 -9.15 34.73 -19.00
CA ALA A 386 -8.47 35.99 -18.65
C ALA A 386 -8.19 36.05 -17.14
N ALA A 387 -7.22 36.87 -16.73
CA ALA A 387 -6.94 37.13 -15.32
C ALA A 387 -8.23 37.55 -14.58
N GLY A 388 -8.53 36.88 -13.46
CA GLY A 388 -9.73 37.08 -12.65
C GLY A 388 -11.03 36.49 -13.22
N ALA A 389 -11.02 35.93 -14.44
CA ALA A 389 -12.20 35.31 -15.04
C ALA A 389 -12.42 33.89 -14.51
N PHE A 390 -13.66 33.41 -14.61
CA PHE A 390 -14.03 32.05 -14.27
C PHE A 390 -14.93 31.42 -15.34
N ALA A 391 -14.94 30.10 -15.40
CA ALA A 391 -15.87 29.31 -16.19
C ALA A 391 -16.40 28.14 -15.38
N THR A 392 -17.69 27.85 -15.51
CA THR A 392 -18.29 26.62 -15.00
C THR A 392 -18.36 25.59 -16.12
N VAL A 393 -17.68 24.48 -15.94
CA VAL A 393 -17.71 23.34 -16.87
C VAL A 393 -18.55 22.22 -16.29
N SER A 394 -19.26 21.51 -17.16
CA SER A 394 -20.08 20.35 -16.78
C SER A 394 -19.37 19.07 -17.19
N VAL A 395 -19.19 18.17 -16.23
CA VAL A 395 -18.64 16.84 -16.43
C VAL A 395 -19.77 15.83 -16.23
N ASP A 396 -19.99 14.99 -17.24
CA ASP A 396 -20.92 13.87 -17.12
C ASP A 396 -20.29 12.81 -16.22
N ALA A 397 -20.83 12.68 -15.01
CA ALA A 397 -20.42 11.68 -14.05
C ALA A 397 -21.29 10.41 -14.19
N GLY A 398 -22.15 10.28 -15.20
CA GLY A 398 -22.91 9.06 -15.48
C GLY A 398 -23.80 8.60 -14.32
N ARG A 399 -24.29 7.37 -14.40
CA ARG A 399 -25.03 6.74 -13.29
C ARG A 399 -24.07 6.26 -12.21
N ARG A 400 -24.52 6.30 -10.96
CA ARG A 400 -23.73 5.86 -9.80
C ARG A 400 -24.52 4.83 -9.00
N ALA A 401 -23.81 3.91 -8.35
CA ALA A 401 -24.45 2.98 -7.42
C ALA A 401 -25.00 3.76 -6.21
N GLU A 402 -25.82 3.12 -5.38
CA GLU A 402 -26.27 3.72 -4.14
C GLU A 402 -25.05 3.95 -3.25
N GLY A 403 -24.96 5.16 -2.71
CA GLY A 403 -23.87 5.52 -1.84
C GLY A 403 -23.83 7.02 -1.61
N SER A 404 -23.04 7.41 -0.63
CA SER A 404 -22.52 8.77 -0.54
C SER A 404 -21.17 8.80 -1.23
N TYR A 405 -20.97 9.77 -2.11
CA TYR A 405 -19.72 9.99 -2.83
C TYR A 405 -19.16 11.35 -2.50
N THR A 406 -17.92 11.37 -2.04
CA THR A 406 -17.05 12.54 -2.01
C THR A 406 -16.81 12.98 -3.45
N VAL A 407 -17.12 14.24 -3.75
CA VAL A 407 -16.92 14.81 -5.09
C VAL A 407 -15.68 15.70 -5.04
N SER A 408 -14.68 15.43 -5.87
CA SER A 408 -13.54 16.32 -6.05
C SER A 408 -13.34 16.66 -7.53
N ALA A 409 -12.59 17.72 -7.79
CA ALA A 409 -12.14 18.04 -9.12
C ALA A 409 -10.75 18.66 -9.10
N VAL A 410 -10.00 18.44 -10.17
CA VAL A 410 -8.67 18.98 -10.40
C VAL A 410 -8.67 19.68 -11.76
N VAL A 411 -8.29 20.95 -11.79
CA VAL A 411 -8.01 21.65 -13.05
C VAL A 411 -6.55 21.47 -13.44
N ASP A 412 -6.31 21.36 -14.75
CA ASP A 412 -5.03 21.05 -15.37
C ASP A 412 -4.29 19.85 -14.72
N PRO A 413 -4.95 18.67 -14.63
CA PRO A 413 -4.41 17.51 -13.94
C PRO A 413 -3.12 16.94 -14.58
N THR A 414 -2.79 17.38 -15.79
CA THR A 414 -1.56 17.00 -16.52
C THR A 414 -0.45 18.05 -16.43
N ASP A 415 -0.67 19.13 -15.67
CA ASP A 415 0.29 20.21 -15.45
C ASP A 415 0.86 20.77 -16.79
N THR A 416 -0.06 21.20 -17.66
CA THR A 416 0.27 21.68 -19.02
C THR A 416 0.23 23.20 -19.16
N VAL A 417 -0.49 23.87 -18.27
CA VAL A 417 -0.56 25.31 -18.10
C VAL A 417 0.33 25.62 -16.90
N PRO A 418 1.50 26.25 -17.07
CA PRO A 418 2.32 26.50 -15.91
C PRO A 418 1.77 27.70 -15.12
N GLU A 419 1.64 27.55 -13.81
CA GLU A 419 0.83 28.42 -12.95
C GLU A 419 1.66 29.14 -11.88
N GLN A 420 1.04 30.02 -11.08
CA GLN A 420 1.72 30.62 -9.91
C GLN A 420 1.72 29.67 -8.70
N ASP A 421 0.70 28.82 -8.59
CA ASP A 421 0.48 27.91 -7.48
C ASP A 421 -0.37 26.69 -7.89
N ASP A 422 0.29 25.58 -8.21
CA ASP A 422 -0.40 24.34 -8.62
C ASP A 422 -1.10 23.63 -7.44
N THR A 423 -0.83 24.04 -6.20
CA THR A 423 -1.39 23.36 -5.01
C THR A 423 -2.88 23.65 -4.79
N ASN A 424 -3.41 24.66 -5.48
CA ASN A 424 -4.81 25.10 -5.36
C ASN A 424 -5.69 24.63 -6.53
N ASN A 425 -5.14 23.82 -7.44
CA ASN A 425 -5.83 23.28 -8.61
C ASN A 425 -6.90 22.24 -8.24
N SER A 426 -6.87 21.69 -7.03
CA SER A 426 -7.80 20.68 -6.58
C SER A 426 -8.81 21.23 -5.58
N ARG A 427 -10.03 20.69 -5.60
CA ARG A 427 -11.03 20.94 -4.57
C ARG A 427 -11.88 19.71 -4.32
N THR A 428 -12.17 19.45 -3.06
CA THR A 428 -13.21 18.52 -2.63
C THR A 428 -14.46 19.29 -2.18
N ALA A 429 -15.63 18.84 -2.62
CA ALA A 429 -16.90 19.41 -2.23
C ALA A 429 -17.16 19.21 -0.73
N THR A 430 -17.80 20.19 -0.10
CA THR A 430 -18.12 20.15 1.33
C THR A 430 -19.28 19.23 1.67
N GLY A 431 -20.06 18.80 0.68
CA GLY A 431 -21.14 17.82 0.82
C GLY A 431 -20.85 16.57 -0.01
N GLU A 432 -21.51 15.49 0.35
CA GLU A 432 -21.47 14.24 -0.41
C GLU A 432 -22.59 14.21 -1.46
N LEU A 433 -22.26 13.69 -2.64
CA LEU A 433 -23.25 13.24 -3.62
C LEU A 433 -23.90 11.97 -3.07
N THR A 434 -25.08 12.09 -2.46
CA THR A 434 -25.85 10.92 -2.00
C THR A 434 -26.76 10.42 -3.10
N VAL A 435 -26.46 9.23 -3.61
CA VAL A 435 -27.26 8.48 -4.58
C VAL A 435 -28.10 7.47 -3.83
N ALA A 436 -29.43 7.59 -3.94
CA ALA A 436 -30.36 6.67 -3.29
C ALA A 436 -30.63 5.42 -4.15
N ARG A 437 -31.09 4.33 -3.53
CA ARG A 437 -31.65 3.19 -4.28
C ARG A 437 -32.81 3.62 -5.15
N SER A 438 -32.86 3.05 -6.35
CA SER A 438 -34.04 3.17 -7.19
C SER A 438 -35.24 2.45 -6.54
N PRO A 439 -36.48 2.93 -6.76
CA PRO A 439 -37.67 2.21 -6.29
C PRO A 439 -37.84 0.85 -6.99
N GLY A 440 -37.96 -0.24 -6.23
CA GLY A 440 -38.14 -1.59 -6.77
C GLY A 440 -37.47 -2.69 -5.93
N PRO A 441 -37.67 -3.98 -6.26
CA PRO A 441 -36.83 -5.08 -5.76
C PRO A 441 -35.43 -5.03 -6.39
N ASP A 442 -34.44 -5.60 -5.70
CA ASP A 442 -33.06 -5.69 -6.15
C ASP A 442 -32.40 -6.85 -5.42
N LEU A 443 -32.26 -7.98 -6.09
CA LEU A 443 -31.69 -9.20 -5.57
C LEU A 443 -30.17 -9.18 -5.76
N GLU A 444 -29.47 -9.69 -4.77
CA GLU A 444 -28.04 -9.91 -4.85
C GLU A 444 -27.70 -11.22 -4.15
N VAL A 445 -26.76 -11.96 -4.72
CA VAL A 445 -26.27 -13.17 -4.06
C VAL A 445 -25.12 -12.79 -3.13
N ARG A 446 -25.27 -13.10 -1.83
CA ARG A 446 -24.28 -12.77 -0.79
C ARG A 446 -23.42 -13.94 -0.34
N GLY A 447 -23.81 -15.16 -0.67
CA GLY A 447 -23.07 -16.34 -0.22
C GLY A 447 -23.50 -17.62 -0.90
N ILE A 448 -22.54 -18.54 -0.99
CA ILE A 448 -22.76 -19.93 -1.39
C ILE A 448 -22.17 -20.80 -0.30
N ARG A 449 -22.98 -21.67 0.30
CA ARG A 449 -22.53 -22.66 1.29
C ARG A 449 -22.64 -24.05 0.69
N THR A 450 -21.60 -24.86 0.89
CA THR A 450 -21.52 -26.27 0.53
C THR A 450 -21.76 -27.15 1.75
N ASP A 451 -22.37 -28.32 1.56
CA ASP A 451 -22.42 -29.39 2.56
C ASP A 451 -22.11 -30.74 1.89
N PRO A 452 -20.99 -31.40 2.24
CA PRO A 452 -19.99 -30.98 3.24
C PRO A 452 -19.19 -29.75 2.79
N ALA A 453 -18.66 -28.97 3.75
CA ALA A 453 -17.91 -27.75 3.47
C ALA A 453 -16.59 -27.99 2.70
N SER A 454 -15.98 -29.16 2.91
CA SER A 454 -14.76 -29.63 2.25
C SER A 454 -15.01 -31.01 1.64
N PRO A 455 -15.63 -31.09 0.45
CA PRO A 455 -16.02 -32.36 -0.14
C PRO A 455 -14.81 -33.14 -0.66
N ALA A 456 -14.76 -34.44 -0.37
CA ALA A 456 -13.82 -35.35 -1.01
C ALA A 456 -14.31 -35.71 -2.43
N ALA A 457 -13.39 -36.05 -3.33
CA ALA A 457 -13.75 -36.54 -4.66
C ALA A 457 -14.71 -37.75 -4.54
N GLY A 458 -15.79 -37.73 -5.31
CA GLY A 458 -16.88 -38.70 -5.29
C GLY A 458 -17.99 -38.43 -4.27
N ALA A 459 -17.84 -37.45 -3.36
CA ALA A 459 -18.88 -37.10 -2.39
C ALA A 459 -20.06 -36.37 -3.05
N ALA A 460 -21.28 -36.62 -2.58
CA ALA A 460 -22.44 -35.81 -2.95
C ALA A 460 -22.44 -34.50 -2.14
N VAL A 461 -22.53 -33.37 -2.84
CA VAL A 461 -22.48 -32.01 -2.29
C VAL A 461 -23.82 -31.35 -2.51
N SER A 462 -24.43 -30.86 -1.44
CA SER A 462 -25.59 -29.98 -1.51
C SER A 462 -25.17 -28.53 -1.29
N PHE A 463 -25.99 -27.59 -1.76
CA PHE A 463 -25.66 -26.18 -1.69
C PHE A 463 -26.82 -25.34 -1.17
N THR A 464 -26.48 -24.21 -0.56
CA THR A 464 -27.43 -23.19 -0.15
C THR A 464 -26.90 -21.84 -0.57
N VAL A 465 -27.73 -21.06 -1.24
CA VAL A 465 -27.41 -19.73 -1.77
C VAL A 465 -28.13 -18.68 -0.93
N SER A 466 -27.38 -17.73 -0.39
CA SER A 466 -27.93 -16.60 0.35
C SER A 466 -28.31 -15.49 -0.63
N VAL A 467 -29.60 -15.29 -0.89
CA VAL A 467 -30.12 -14.25 -1.78
C VAL A 467 -30.68 -13.10 -0.94
N HIS A 468 -30.08 -11.92 -1.04
CA HIS A 468 -30.52 -10.73 -0.34
C HIS A 468 -31.30 -9.82 -1.27
N ASN A 469 -32.45 -9.32 -0.83
CA ASN A 469 -33.15 -8.25 -1.55
C ASN A 469 -32.70 -6.90 -0.97
N ARG A 470 -31.72 -6.25 -1.59
CA ARG A 470 -31.34 -4.88 -1.24
C ARG A 470 -32.38 -3.85 -1.70
N GLY A 471 -33.35 -4.21 -2.53
CA GLY A 471 -34.34 -3.28 -3.05
C GLY A 471 -35.21 -2.64 -1.97
N THR A 472 -35.94 -1.58 -2.36
CA THR A 472 -36.89 -0.85 -1.51
C THR A 472 -38.27 -1.51 -1.47
N SER A 473 -38.53 -2.48 -2.35
CA SER A 473 -39.78 -3.24 -2.43
C SER A 473 -39.54 -4.76 -2.32
N PRO A 474 -40.51 -5.56 -1.84
CA PRO A 474 -40.36 -7.02 -1.81
C PRO A 474 -40.22 -7.64 -3.20
N ALA A 475 -39.32 -8.61 -3.35
CA ALA A 475 -39.26 -9.48 -4.53
C ALA A 475 -40.36 -10.55 -4.41
N PRO A 476 -41.20 -10.74 -5.45
CA PRO A 476 -42.29 -11.71 -5.42
C PRO A 476 -41.75 -13.15 -5.34
N ALA A 477 -42.57 -14.08 -4.84
CA ALA A 477 -42.20 -15.49 -4.82
C ALA A 477 -42.17 -16.07 -6.24
N GLY A 478 -41.27 -17.02 -6.48
CA GLY A 478 -41.22 -17.79 -7.73
C GLY A 478 -40.05 -17.47 -8.66
N SER A 479 -39.20 -16.49 -8.32
CA SER A 479 -37.91 -16.31 -9.01
C SER A 479 -37.03 -17.55 -8.85
N VAL A 480 -36.20 -17.86 -9.85
CA VAL A 480 -35.36 -19.05 -9.86
C VAL A 480 -33.93 -18.70 -9.46
N THR A 481 -33.45 -19.27 -8.35
CA THR A 481 -32.03 -19.23 -8.00
C THR A 481 -31.34 -20.46 -8.59
N ARG A 482 -30.31 -20.23 -9.41
CA ARG A 482 -29.49 -21.27 -10.04
C ARG A 482 -28.11 -21.30 -9.44
N LEU A 483 -27.57 -22.49 -9.22
CA LEU A 483 -26.16 -22.72 -8.97
C LEU A 483 -25.56 -23.56 -10.09
N ALA A 484 -24.56 -23.02 -10.78
CA ALA A 484 -23.71 -23.75 -11.71
C ALA A 484 -22.45 -24.27 -11.01
N VAL A 485 -22.10 -25.53 -11.24
CA VAL A 485 -20.88 -26.17 -10.77
C VAL A 485 -20.46 -27.27 -11.76
N GLY A 486 -19.22 -27.19 -12.25
CA GLY A 486 -18.75 -28.04 -13.35
C GLY A 486 -19.59 -27.83 -14.61
N ASP A 487 -20.07 -28.92 -15.22
CA ASP A 487 -20.97 -28.91 -16.38
C ASP A 487 -22.46 -28.92 -16.01
N GLY A 488 -22.79 -28.92 -14.71
CA GLY A 488 -24.14 -29.05 -14.19
C GLY A 488 -24.72 -27.76 -13.61
N THR A 489 -26.05 -27.70 -13.57
CA THR A 489 -26.81 -26.63 -12.90
C THR A 489 -27.85 -27.21 -11.95
N LEU A 490 -28.00 -26.59 -10.79
CA LEU A 490 -29.01 -26.92 -9.77
C LEU A 490 -29.90 -25.71 -9.52
N ASP A 491 -31.22 -25.89 -9.61
CA ASP A 491 -32.19 -24.79 -9.49
C ASP A 491 -33.09 -24.96 -8.26
N ALA A 492 -33.52 -23.84 -7.69
CA ALA A 492 -34.64 -23.80 -6.75
C ALA A 492 -35.43 -22.50 -6.90
N ALA A 493 -36.74 -22.58 -6.65
CA ALA A 493 -37.59 -21.39 -6.57
C ALA A 493 -37.39 -20.69 -5.22
N ALA A 494 -37.16 -19.38 -5.24
CA ALA A 494 -37.14 -18.56 -4.05
C ALA A 494 -38.57 -18.20 -3.59
N GLY A 495 -38.75 -18.09 -2.27
CA GLY A 495 -39.94 -17.49 -1.68
C GLY A 495 -39.96 -15.97 -1.84
N THR A 496 -40.99 -15.29 -1.32
CA THR A 496 -40.99 -13.82 -1.25
C THR A 496 -39.83 -13.34 -0.37
N ILE A 497 -39.00 -12.45 -0.91
CA ILE A 497 -37.88 -11.84 -0.18
C ILE A 497 -38.23 -10.38 0.10
N ALA A 498 -38.52 -10.06 1.36
CA ALA A 498 -38.85 -8.69 1.76
C ALA A 498 -37.67 -7.73 1.51
N ALA A 499 -37.96 -6.44 1.33
CA ALA A 499 -36.94 -5.40 1.24
C ALA A 499 -35.99 -5.45 2.45
N GLY A 500 -34.69 -5.50 2.20
CA GLY A 500 -33.62 -5.62 3.20
C GLY A 500 -33.48 -7.01 3.84
N ALA A 501 -34.22 -8.03 3.38
CA ALA A 501 -34.13 -9.39 3.92
C ALA A 501 -33.21 -10.28 3.09
N THR A 502 -32.61 -11.28 3.74
CA THR A 502 -31.86 -12.37 3.08
C THR A 502 -32.63 -13.67 3.20
N ALA A 503 -32.76 -14.40 2.09
CA ALA A 503 -33.33 -15.73 2.03
C ALA A 503 -32.23 -16.77 1.79
N GLU A 504 -32.24 -17.86 2.56
CA GLU A 504 -31.36 -19.01 2.35
C GLU A 504 -32.05 -20.00 1.41
N VAL A 505 -31.68 -19.97 0.13
CA VAL A 505 -32.26 -20.81 -0.92
C VAL A 505 -31.46 -22.11 -1.04
N ALA A 506 -32.00 -23.21 -0.50
CA ALA A 506 -31.44 -24.54 -0.69
C ALA A 506 -31.73 -25.00 -2.14
N VAL A 507 -30.70 -25.03 -3.00
CA VAL A 507 -30.86 -25.46 -4.38
C VAL A 507 -31.17 -26.97 -4.44
N GLY A 508 -32.08 -27.36 -5.34
CA GLY A 508 -32.55 -28.74 -5.41
C GLY A 508 -31.49 -29.68 -6.01
N GLY A 509 -31.21 -30.80 -5.33
CA GLY A 509 -30.32 -31.87 -5.82
C GLY A 509 -28.94 -31.89 -5.14
N THR A 510 -28.01 -32.64 -5.73
CA THR A 510 -26.61 -32.74 -5.27
C THR A 510 -25.66 -32.83 -6.47
N TRP A 511 -24.47 -32.24 -6.34
CA TRP A 511 -23.35 -32.41 -7.27
C TRP A 511 -22.41 -33.49 -6.75
N THR A 512 -21.91 -34.38 -7.62
CA THR A 512 -20.86 -35.32 -7.22
C THR A 512 -19.50 -34.66 -7.42
N ALA A 513 -18.79 -34.42 -6.33
CA ALA A 513 -17.50 -33.73 -6.34
C ALA A 513 -16.48 -34.47 -7.22
N THR A 514 -15.83 -33.76 -8.14
CA THR A 514 -14.70 -34.28 -8.94
C THR A 514 -13.43 -33.58 -8.51
N GLY A 515 -12.27 -34.24 -8.61
CA GLY A 515 -11.00 -33.64 -8.19
C GLY A 515 -10.68 -32.36 -8.96
N GLY A 516 -10.02 -31.40 -8.31
CA GLY A 516 -9.61 -30.11 -8.89
C GLY A 516 -10.33 -28.90 -8.29
N ALA A 517 -9.98 -27.72 -8.79
CA ALA A 517 -10.66 -26.48 -8.47
C ALA A 517 -11.99 -26.40 -9.26
N HIS A 518 -13.04 -25.94 -8.59
CA HIS A 518 -14.36 -25.72 -9.18
C HIS A 518 -14.86 -24.34 -8.80
N VAL A 519 -15.32 -23.62 -9.80
CA VAL A 519 -15.96 -22.32 -9.62
C VAL A 519 -17.46 -22.54 -9.45
N LEU A 520 -18.00 -22.14 -8.31
CA LEU A 520 -19.43 -22.13 -8.03
C LEU A 520 -20.00 -20.79 -8.46
N THR A 521 -20.92 -20.78 -9.42
CA THR A 521 -21.61 -19.55 -9.85
C THR A 521 -23.06 -19.62 -9.44
N ALA A 522 -23.48 -18.78 -8.50
CA ALA A 522 -24.87 -18.66 -8.10
C ALA A 522 -25.50 -17.42 -8.75
N THR A 523 -26.69 -17.58 -9.32
CA THR A 523 -27.47 -16.51 -9.96
C THR A 523 -28.85 -16.46 -9.34
N ALA A 524 -29.19 -15.35 -8.69
CA ALA A 524 -30.57 -15.02 -8.31
C ALA A 524 -31.37 -14.62 -9.56
N ASP A 525 -32.67 -14.90 -9.54
CA ASP A 525 -33.61 -14.70 -10.64
C ASP A 525 -33.06 -14.97 -12.05
N VAL A 526 -32.43 -16.13 -12.26
CA VAL A 526 -31.78 -16.48 -13.54
C VAL A 526 -32.75 -16.50 -14.74
N THR A 527 -34.06 -16.49 -14.48
CA THR A 527 -35.13 -16.46 -15.47
C THR A 527 -35.59 -15.06 -15.86
N ASP A 528 -35.05 -14.01 -15.21
CA ASP A 528 -35.34 -12.60 -15.51
C ASP A 528 -36.86 -12.32 -15.43
N THR A 529 -37.47 -12.69 -14.30
CA THR A 529 -38.93 -12.62 -14.07
C THR A 529 -39.35 -11.57 -13.05
N VAL A 530 -38.41 -11.09 -12.24
CA VAL A 530 -38.54 -9.96 -11.34
C VAL A 530 -37.91 -8.77 -12.05
N ASP A 531 -38.67 -7.69 -12.24
CA ASP A 531 -38.08 -6.45 -12.76
C ASP A 531 -37.25 -5.80 -11.64
N GLU A 532 -35.93 -6.02 -11.64
CA GLU A 532 -35.05 -5.52 -10.60
C GLU A 532 -34.45 -4.16 -10.93
N THR A 533 -34.05 -3.42 -9.90
CA THR A 533 -33.38 -2.12 -10.10
C THR A 533 -31.92 -2.26 -10.54
N ASN A 534 -31.31 -3.41 -10.31
CA ASN A 534 -29.97 -3.75 -10.75
C ASN A 534 -29.91 -5.25 -11.06
N GLU A 535 -29.63 -5.60 -12.31
CA GLU A 535 -29.50 -7.01 -12.73
C GLU A 535 -28.05 -7.53 -12.62
N ASN A 536 -27.08 -6.65 -12.36
CA ASN A 536 -25.66 -6.98 -12.46
C ASN A 536 -25.07 -7.58 -11.17
N ASN A 537 -25.79 -7.47 -10.06
CA ASN A 537 -25.42 -8.01 -8.74
C ASN A 537 -26.15 -9.32 -8.41
N ASN A 538 -26.92 -9.85 -9.35
CA ASN A 538 -27.60 -11.13 -9.22
C ASN A 538 -26.66 -12.34 -9.21
N ILE A 539 -25.38 -12.16 -9.49
CA ILE A 539 -24.41 -13.25 -9.63
C ILE A 539 -23.33 -13.14 -8.55
N LEU A 540 -23.08 -14.24 -7.85
CA LEU A 540 -21.91 -14.42 -7.01
C LEU A 540 -21.13 -15.66 -7.45
N THR A 541 -19.83 -15.50 -7.54
CA THR A 541 -18.90 -16.58 -7.83
C THR A 541 -18.05 -16.90 -6.61
N ARG A 542 -17.89 -18.18 -6.29
CA ARG A 542 -17.04 -18.68 -5.20
C ARG A 542 -16.30 -19.93 -5.65
N SER A 543 -15.00 -19.99 -5.45
CA SER A 543 -14.23 -21.21 -5.72
C SER A 543 -14.21 -22.17 -4.55
N ILE A 544 -14.17 -23.45 -4.89
CA ILE A 544 -13.87 -24.56 -3.97
C ILE A 544 -12.81 -25.44 -4.61
N VAL A 545 -11.97 -26.07 -3.79
CA VAL A 545 -11.04 -27.09 -4.26
C VAL A 545 -11.46 -28.43 -3.68
N VAL A 546 -11.62 -29.40 -4.57
CA VAL A 546 -11.81 -30.81 -4.24
C VAL A 546 -10.45 -31.48 -4.47
N GLY A 547 -9.62 -31.58 -3.44
CA GLY A 547 -8.27 -32.14 -3.57
C GLY A 547 -7.18 -31.20 -3.09
N ARG A 548 -6.29 -30.76 -3.99
CA ARG A 548 -5.07 -29.99 -3.70
C ARG A 548 -5.10 -28.59 -4.32
N GLY A 549 -4.36 -27.66 -3.74
CA GLY A 549 -4.19 -26.28 -4.22
C GLY A 549 -5.16 -25.30 -3.57
N ALA A 550 -4.95 -24.01 -3.87
CA ALA A 550 -5.76 -22.91 -3.36
C ALA A 550 -7.09 -22.76 -4.09
N ALA A 551 -8.13 -22.45 -3.32
CA ALA A 551 -9.45 -22.08 -3.86
C ALA A 551 -9.47 -20.63 -4.33
N VAL A 552 -8.85 -20.38 -5.49
CA VAL A 552 -8.75 -19.04 -6.09
C VAL A 552 -9.98 -18.70 -6.93
N PRO A 553 -10.47 -17.44 -6.90
CA PRO A 553 -11.69 -17.02 -7.61
C PRO A 553 -11.52 -16.85 -9.13
N TYR A 554 -10.28 -16.92 -9.62
CA TYR A 554 -9.95 -16.80 -11.03
C TYR A 554 -9.76 -18.17 -11.69
N THR A 555 -9.85 -18.20 -13.02
CA THR A 555 -9.42 -19.33 -13.86
C THR A 555 -8.19 -18.92 -14.64
N GLU A 556 -7.13 -19.72 -14.52
CA GLU A 556 -5.88 -19.54 -15.26
C GLU A 556 -5.96 -20.20 -16.63
N TYR A 557 -5.37 -19.58 -17.65
CA TYR A 557 -5.25 -20.09 -19.01
C TYR A 557 -3.83 -19.89 -19.52
N GLU A 558 -3.14 -20.98 -19.83
CA GLU A 558 -1.81 -20.97 -20.43
C GLU A 558 -1.88 -20.52 -21.91
N ALA A 559 -0.94 -19.66 -22.34
CA ALA A 559 -0.93 -19.08 -23.68
C ALA A 559 -0.79 -20.14 -24.79
N GLU A 560 0.02 -21.16 -24.53
CA GLU A 560 0.33 -22.28 -25.42
C GLU A 560 -0.85 -23.24 -25.63
N ASP A 561 -1.76 -23.34 -24.65
CA ASP A 561 -3.00 -24.12 -24.74
C ASP A 561 -4.09 -23.38 -25.56
N GLY A 562 -3.93 -22.07 -25.71
CA GLY A 562 -4.81 -21.21 -26.49
C GLY A 562 -4.61 -21.33 -28.01
N THR A 563 -5.43 -20.58 -28.78
CA THR A 563 -5.17 -20.36 -30.20
C THR A 563 -4.27 -19.16 -30.36
N TYR A 564 -3.08 -19.33 -30.95
CA TYR A 564 -2.15 -18.23 -31.15
C TYR A 564 -1.66 -18.07 -32.58
N ARG A 565 -1.23 -16.85 -32.89
CA ARG A 565 -0.39 -16.51 -34.04
C ARG A 565 0.81 -15.77 -33.48
N GLY A 566 1.88 -16.50 -33.22
CA GLY A 566 3.12 -16.03 -32.64
C GLY A 566 4.17 -17.13 -32.75
N THR A 567 5.25 -17.01 -31.98
CA THR A 567 6.28 -18.05 -31.86
C THR A 567 6.11 -18.73 -30.51
N LEU A 568 5.88 -20.04 -30.50
CA LEU A 568 5.93 -20.84 -29.27
C LEU A 568 7.38 -20.92 -28.79
N LEU A 569 7.59 -20.61 -27.52
CA LEU A 569 8.83 -20.82 -26.79
C LEU A 569 8.62 -22.03 -25.87
N SER A 570 9.58 -22.95 -25.83
CA SER A 570 9.53 -24.13 -24.97
C SER A 570 10.91 -24.37 -24.35
N ALA A 571 10.97 -24.73 -23.07
CA ALA A 571 12.22 -25.05 -22.40
C ALA A 571 12.75 -26.42 -22.83
N ASP A 572 14.06 -26.62 -22.71
CA ASP A 572 14.63 -27.96 -22.74
C ASP A 572 14.36 -28.72 -21.43
N ALA A 573 14.72 -30.00 -21.40
CA ALA A 573 14.48 -30.86 -20.25
C ALA A 573 15.36 -30.51 -19.05
N GLU A 574 16.56 -29.96 -19.26
CA GLU A 574 17.50 -29.57 -18.21
C GLU A 574 17.05 -28.30 -17.51
N ARG A 575 16.29 -27.45 -18.22
CA ARG A 575 15.72 -26.19 -17.71
C ARG A 575 16.81 -25.30 -17.15
N THR A 576 17.93 -25.22 -17.87
CA THR A 576 19.15 -24.48 -17.50
C THR A 576 18.78 -23.08 -16.98
N PHE A 577 19.32 -22.73 -15.82
CA PHE A 577 18.98 -21.52 -15.08
C PHE A 577 20.17 -20.55 -15.03
N GLY A 578 19.91 -19.26 -14.87
CA GLY A 578 20.98 -18.25 -14.83
C GLY A 578 21.39 -17.70 -16.20
N HIS A 579 20.68 -18.12 -17.26
CA HIS A 579 20.74 -17.57 -18.61
C HIS A 579 19.39 -16.95 -19.01
N THR A 580 19.39 -16.01 -19.96
CA THR A 580 18.15 -15.44 -20.48
C THR A 580 17.37 -16.47 -21.28
N ASN A 581 16.39 -17.09 -20.63
CA ASN A 581 15.48 -18.04 -21.26
C ASN A 581 14.05 -17.83 -20.75
N PHE A 582 13.21 -17.24 -21.60
CA PHE A 582 11.80 -17.00 -21.28
C PHE A 582 11.03 -18.29 -21.02
N ALA A 583 11.29 -19.35 -21.77
CA ALA A 583 10.54 -20.60 -21.62
C ALA A 583 10.88 -21.32 -20.31
N THR A 584 12.13 -21.24 -19.85
CA THR A 584 12.48 -21.78 -18.52
C THR A 584 11.67 -21.07 -17.43
N GLU A 585 11.50 -19.75 -17.50
CA GLU A 585 10.77 -18.95 -16.50
C GLU A 585 9.23 -18.89 -16.71
N SER A 586 8.73 -19.62 -17.70
CA SER A 586 7.31 -19.69 -18.05
C SER A 586 6.55 -20.75 -17.23
N SER A 587 5.28 -20.49 -16.96
CA SER A 587 4.36 -21.55 -16.52
C SER A 587 4.27 -22.63 -17.58
N GLY A 588 4.14 -23.89 -17.17
CA GLY A 588 4.17 -25.01 -18.13
C GLY A 588 5.54 -25.22 -18.80
N ARG A 589 6.51 -24.32 -18.59
CA ARG A 589 7.77 -24.18 -19.32
C ARG A 589 7.60 -23.80 -20.79
N GLU A 590 6.47 -23.17 -21.12
CA GLU A 590 6.14 -22.73 -22.48
C GLU A 590 5.48 -21.35 -22.47
N SER A 591 5.63 -20.57 -23.53
CA SER A 591 4.93 -19.30 -23.69
C SER A 591 4.88 -18.87 -25.15
N VAL A 592 4.08 -17.84 -25.46
CA VAL A 592 3.94 -17.36 -26.83
C VAL A 592 4.53 -15.95 -26.98
N ARG A 593 5.47 -15.83 -27.92
CA ARG A 593 6.12 -14.57 -28.29
C ARG A 593 5.47 -13.90 -29.51
N LEU A 594 5.23 -12.60 -29.41
CA LEU A 594 4.64 -11.72 -30.43
C LEU A 594 5.67 -10.67 -30.90
N ASP A 595 6.30 -10.90 -32.03
CA ASP A 595 7.32 -10.07 -32.66
C ASP A 595 6.79 -9.15 -33.79
N SER A 596 5.52 -9.27 -34.19
CA SER A 596 4.98 -8.51 -35.33
C SER A 596 3.50 -8.13 -35.18
N GLY A 597 3.11 -7.02 -35.82
CA GLY A 597 1.72 -6.55 -35.81
C GLY A 597 0.72 -7.60 -36.32
N GLY A 598 -0.40 -7.74 -35.63
CA GLY A 598 -1.45 -8.73 -35.89
C GLY A 598 -1.18 -10.13 -35.34
N GLN A 599 -0.06 -10.33 -34.61
CA GLN A 599 0.17 -11.54 -33.82
C GLN A 599 -0.62 -11.49 -32.52
N TYR A 600 -1.07 -12.64 -32.01
CA TYR A 600 -1.96 -12.73 -30.87
C TYR A 600 -1.89 -14.08 -30.14
N VAL A 601 -2.42 -14.09 -28.91
CA VAL A 601 -2.89 -15.29 -28.18
C VAL A 601 -4.38 -15.15 -27.89
N GLN A 602 -5.11 -16.26 -27.86
CA GLN A 602 -6.57 -16.26 -27.71
C GLN A 602 -7.06 -17.43 -26.86
N PHE A 603 -8.00 -17.12 -25.97
CA PHE A 603 -8.56 -17.98 -24.95
C PHE A 603 -10.07 -17.94 -25.02
N THR A 604 -10.72 -19.05 -24.69
CA THR A 604 -12.19 -19.10 -24.52
C THR A 604 -12.48 -19.25 -23.04
N SER A 605 -13.14 -18.27 -22.43
CA SER A 605 -13.43 -18.32 -21.01
C SER A 605 -14.39 -19.48 -20.68
N THR A 606 -14.12 -20.20 -19.59
CA THR A 606 -15.01 -21.22 -19.04
C THR A 606 -15.98 -20.64 -18.01
N ASN A 607 -15.64 -19.49 -17.44
CA ASN A 607 -16.43 -18.75 -16.45
C ASN A 607 -16.69 -17.31 -16.93
N PRO A 608 -17.72 -16.62 -16.39
CA PRO A 608 -17.84 -15.19 -16.58
C PRO A 608 -16.62 -14.46 -16.01
N ALA A 609 -16.27 -13.31 -16.60
CA ALA A 609 -15.12 -12.52 -16.16
C ALA A 609 -15.33 -11.02 -16.42
N ASN A 610 -14.83 -10.21 -15.51
CA ASN A 610 -14.77 -8.75 -15.62
C ASN A 610 -13.40 -8.19 -15.20
N SER A 611 -12.39 -9.06 -15.08
CA SER A 611 -11.01 -8.68 -14.91
C SER A 611 -10.09 -9.62 -15.69
N ILE A 612 -8.86 -9.17 -15.86
CA ILE A 612 -7.77 -9.96 -16.43
C ILE A 612 -6.48 -9.66 -15.67
N VAL A 613 -5.70 -10.70 -15.37
CA VAL A 613 -4.26 -10.59 -15.06
C VAL A 613 -3.52 -11.23 -16.24
N VAL A 614 -2.43 -10.61 -16.68
CA VAL A 614 -1.58 -11.10 -17.77
C VAL A 614 -0.16 -11.24 -17.23
N ARG A 615 0.34 -12.47 -17.13
CA ARG A 615 1.76 -12.69 -16.87
C ARG A 615 2.51 -12.53 -18.17
N ASN A 616 3.39 -11.54 -18.23
CA ASN A 616 3.98 -11.08 -19.48
C ASN A 616 5.43 -10.64 -19.33
N SER A 617 6.10 -10.51 -20.46
CA SER A 617 7.42 -9.89 -20.56
C SER A 617 7.51 -8.99 -21.78
N ILE A 618 7.93 -7.75 -21.55
CA ILE A 618 8.33 -6.78 -22.58
C ILE A 618 9.82 -6.44 -22.38
N PRO A 619 10.51 -5.87 -23.39
CA PRO A 619 11.93 -5.54 -23.28
C PRO A 619 12.20 -4.53 -22.16
N ASP A 620 13.29 -4.74 -21.43
CA ASP A 620 13.86 -3.72 -20.56
C ASP A 620 14.38 -2.51 -21.36
N ALA A 621 14.53 -1.37 -20.68
CA ALA A 621 15.12 -0.19 -21.25
C ALA A 621 16.63 -0.41 -21.48
N PRO A 622 17.24 0.22 -22.51
CA PRO A 622 18.68 0.07 -22.76
C PRO A 622 19.60 0.44 -21.59
N GLY A 623 19.11 1.28 -20.65
CA GLY A 623 19.82 1.67 -19.43
C GLY A 623 19.33 0.97 -18.16
N GLY A 624 18.36 0.05 -18.25
CA GLY A 624 17.66 -0.52 -17.12
C GLY A 624 16.53 0.37 -16.62
N GLY A 625 15.85 -0.09 -15.56
CA GLY A 625 14.72 0.62 -14.95
C GLY A 625 13.37 0.41 -15.64
N GLY A 626 13.33 -0.45 -16.66
CA GLY A 626 12.10 -0.88 -17.33
C GLY A 626 11.57 0.04 -18.41
N THR A 627 10.60 -0.47 -19.17
CA THR A 627 9.79 0.29 -20.13
C THR A 627 8.31 0.09 -19.85
N GLU A 628 7.49 1.01 -20.37
CA GLU A 628 6.04 0.89 -20.40
C GLU A 628 5.58 0.69 -21.84
N ALA A 629 4.65 -0.24 -22.06
CA ALA A 629 4.03 -0.48 -23.35
C ALA A 629 2.57 -0.91 -23.19
N THR A 630 1.86 -1.06 -24.31
CA THR A 630 0.49 -1.57 -24.33
C THR A 630 0.37 -2.84 -25.15
N LEU A 631 -0.65 -3.64 -24.83
CA LEU A 631 -1.12 -4.76 -25.65
C LEU A 631 -2.64 -4.72 -25.77
N SER A 632 -3.18 -4.77 -26.99
CA SER A 632 -4.63 -4.71 -27.19
C SER A 632 -5.36 -5.96 -26.69
N LEU A 633 -6.40 -5.76 -25.88
CA LEU A 633 -7.37 -6.79 -25.51
C LEU A 633 -8.62 -6.69 -26.38
N TYR A 634 -9.05 -7.84 -26.89
CA TYR A 634 -10.29 -8.04 -27.61
C TYR A 634 -11.17 -9.09 -26.91
N ALA A 635 -12.49 -8.95 -27.02
CA ALA A 635 -13.48 -9.93 -26.63
C ALA A 635 -14.43 -10.18 -27.81
N ASP A 636 -14.58 -11.44 -28.22
CA ASP A 636 -15.35 -11.87 -29.41
C ASP A 636 -14.99 -11.07 -30.67
N GLY A 637 -13.70 -10.77 -30.83
CA GLY A 637 -13.15 -10.01 -31.95
C GLY A 637 -13.43 -8.51 -31.93
N ARG A 638 -14.03 -7.98 -30.86
CA ARG A 638 -14.23 -6.54 -30.64
C ARG A 638 -13.16 -6.01 -29.70
N PHE A 639 -12.59 -4.86 -30.03
CA PHE A 639 -11.64 -4.18 -29.15
C PHE A 639 -12.32 -3.82 -27.83
N VAL A 640 -11.65 -4.12 -26.72
CA VAL A 640 -12.12 -3.84 -25.36
C VAL A 640 -11.35 -2.65 -24.80
N GLN A 641 -10.04 -2.84 -24.60
CA GLN A 641 -9.12 -1.82 -24.09
C GLN A 641 -7.67 -2.20 -24.40
N LYS A 642 -6.74 -1.28 -24.15
CA LYS A 642 -5.30 -1.58 -24.08
C LYS A 642 -4.96 -2.02 -22.66
N ILE A 643 -4.20 -3.09 -22.51
CA ILE A 643 -3.58 -3.47 -21.22
C ILE A 643 -2.23 -2.79 -21.14
N GLY A 644 -2.00 -2.00 -20.09
CA GLY A 644 -0.68 -1.43 -19.78
C GLY A 644 0.24 -2.53 -19.26
N LEU A 645 1.42 -2.64 -19.84
CA LEU A 645 2.46 -3.60 -19.48
C LEU A 645 3.72 -2.84 -19.08
N SER A 646 4.38 -3.30 -18.03
CA SER A 646 5.62 -2.73 -17.54
C SER A 646 6.71 -3.79 -17.45
N SER A 647 7.96 -3.38 -17.69
CA SER A 647 9.14 -4.18 -17.30
C SER A 647 9.91 -3.56 -16.13
N LYS A 648 9.32 -2.61 -15.40
CA LYS A 648 9.96 -1.90 -14.28
C LYS A 648 10.40 -2.82 -13.15
N HIS A 649 9.60 -3.83 -12.86
CA HIS A 649 9.85 -4.76 -11.75
C HIS A 649 10.45 -6.09 -12.19
N SER A 650 10.57 -6.35 -13.50
CA SER A 650 11.26 -7.52 -14.05
C SER A 650 12.71 -7.19 -14.45
N TRP A 651 13.41 -8.16 -15.02
CA TRP A 651 14.78 -8.05 -15.53
C TRP A 651 15.83 -7.76 -14.45
N LEU A 652 16.37 -8.85 -13.88
CA LEU A 652 17.52 -8.81 -12.98
C LEU A 652 18.79 -9.33 -13.66
N TYR A 653 19.90 -8.65 -13.37
CA TYR A 653 21.21 -8.88 -13.96
C TYR A 653 22.29 -9.04 -12.88
N GLY A 654 23.22 -9.96 -13.09
CA GLY A 654 24.34 -10.24 -12.18
C GLY A 654 24.56 -11.74 -11.92
N ASN A 655 24.98 -12.09 -10.70
CA ASN A 655 25.19 -13.46 -10.28
C ASN A 655 24.03 -13.93 -9.38
N THR A 656 23.36 -15.02 -9.74
CA THR A 656 22.23 -15.61 -8.99
C THR A 656 22.61 -16.18 -7.63
N ASP A 657 23.89 -16.53 -7.43
CA ASP A 657 24.41 -17.01 -6.16
C ASP A 657 24.62 -15.88 -5.13
N ALA A 658 24.66 -14.64 -5.60
CA ALA A 658 24.79 -13.43 -4.78
C ALA A 658 23.58 -12.52 -5.05
N PRO A 659 22.39 -12.86 -4.54
CA PRO A 659 21.15 -12.21 -4.93
C PRO A 659 21.08 -10.74 -4.49
N GLU A 660 21.75 -10.36 -3.40
CA GLU A 660 21.92 -8.96 -2.98
C GLU A 660 22.83 -8.17 -3.94
N GLY A 661 23.57 -8.86 -4.82
CA GLY A 661 24.36 -8.27 -5.90
C GLY A 661 23.64 -8.24 -7.25
N LEU A 662 22.38 -8.71 -7.33
CA LEU A 662 21.58 -8.57 -8.54
C LEU A 662 21.11 -7.12 -8.68
N THR A 663 21.24 -6.59 -9.89
CA THR A 663 20.92 -5.21 -10.23
C THR A 663 19.86 -5.17 -11.33
N ASN A 664 19.19 -4.04 -11.47
CA ASN A 664 18.35 -3.72 -12.63
C ASN A 664 19.13 -2.97 -13.73
N THR A 665 20.47 -3.06 -13.73
CA THR A 665 21.35 -2.46 -14.75
C THR A 665 21.69 -3.52 -15.80
N PRO A 666 21.36 -3.30 -17.09
CA PRO A 666 21.52 -4.31 -18.12
C PRO A 666 22.94 -4.86 -18.26
N GLN A 667 23.03 -6.19 -18.22
CA GLN A 667 24.23 -6.99 -18.48
C GLN A 667 23.82 -8.22 -19.32
N ALA A 668 24.76 -9.11 -19.62
CA ALA A 668 24.42 -10.41 -20.19
C ALA A 668 23.58 -11.24 -19.21
N ASP A 669 22.81 -12.18 -19.75
CA ASP A 669 22.08 -13.20 -19.00
C ASP A 669 21.08 -12.62 -17.97
N ALA A 670 20.10 -11.85 -18.42
CA ALA A 670 18.95 -11.46 -17.60
C ALA A 670 18.14 -12.66 -17.08
N ARG A 671 17.49 -12.48 -15.94
CA ARG A 671 16.55 -13.41 -15.29
C ARG A 671 15.40 -12.66 -14.63
N ARG A 672 14.42 -13.37 -14.04
CA ARG A 672 13.18 -12.77 -13.50
C ARG A 672 12.51 -11.92 -14.58
N LEU A 673 12.35 -12.52 -15.75
CA LEU A 673 12.00 -11.91 -17.03
C LEU A 673 10.53 -11.50 -17.12
N PHE A 674 9.68 -12.11 -16.29
CA PHE A 674 8.25 -11.87 -16.29
C PHE A 674 7.82 -10.99 -15.11
N ASP A 675 6.72 -10.29 -15.35
CA ASP A 675 5.95 -9.54 -14.37
C ASP A 675 4.46 -9.77 -14.65
N GLU A 676 3.59 -9.31 -13.75
CA GLU A 676 2.14 -9.37 -13.93
C GLU A 676 1.56 -7.98 -14.21
N SER A 677 0.53 -7.94 -15.06
CA SER A 677 -0.23 -6.72 -15.34
C SER A 677 -1.71 -7.01 -15.26
N HIS A 678 -2.47 -6.18 -14.57
CA HIS A 678 -3.87 -6.47 -14.28
C HIS A 678 -4.81 -5.31 -14.63
N ALA A 679 -6.04 -5.63 -14.99
CA ALA A 679 -7.06 -4.63 -15.32
C ALA A 679 -8.47 -5.12 -14.97
N LEU A 680 -9.28 -4.22 -14.42
CA LEU A 680 -10.74 -4.37 -14.43
C LEU A 680 -11.28 -3.99 -15.83
N LEU A 681 -12.32 -4.70 -16.27
CA LEU A 681 -13.00 -4.48 -17.53
C LEU A 681 -14.29 -3.69 -17.30
N GLY A 682 -14.65 -2.79 -18.22
CA GLY A 682 -15.86 -1.97 -18.10
C GLY A 682 -17.19 -2.73 -18.21
N ALA A 683 -17.15 -4.05 -18.39
CA ALA A 683 -18.32 -4.92 -18.47
C ALA A 683 -17.98 -6.34 -17.99
N THR A 684 -19.00 -7.08 -17.54
CA THR A 684 -18.90 -8.52 -17.32
C THR A 684 -19.15 -9.26 -18.62
N TYR A 685 -18.21 -10.13 -18.98
CA TYR A 685 -18.30 -11.01 -20.13
C TYR A 685 -18.76 -12.41 -19.69
N PRO A 686 -19.71 -13.04 -20.39
CA PRO A 686 -20.20 -14.37 -20.03
C PRO A 686 -19.15 -15.47 -20.29
N ALA A 687 -19.36 -16.64 -19.70
CA ALA A 687 -18.64 -17.86 -20.09
C ALA A 687 -18.79 -18.13 -21.60
N GLY A 688 -17.73 -18.62 -22.23
CA GLY A 688 -17.64 -18.84 -23.67
C GLY A 688 -17.14 -17.62 -24.45
N THR A 689 -16.89 -16.48 -23.79
CA THR A 689 -16.31 -15.30 -24.43
C THR A 689 -14.90 -15.61 -24.90
N VAL A 690 -14.58 -15.19 -26.13
CA VAL A 690 -13.26 -15.36 -26.71
C VAL A 690 -12.41 -14.12 -26.43
N PHE A 691 -11.52 -14.20 -25.45
CA PHE A 691 -10.56 -13.15 -25.14
C PHE A 691 -9.30 -13.31 -26.02
N ARG A 692 -8.81 -12.21 -26.58
CA ARG A 692 -7.58 -12.19 -27.39
C ARG A 692 -6.69 -11.03 -26.99
N LEU A 693 -5.44 -11.33 -26.64
CA LEU A 693 -4.37 -10.34 -26.52
C LEU A 693 -3.62 -10.28 -27.85
N GLN A 694 -3.59 -9.10 -28.48
CA GLN A 694 -3.07 -8.91 -29.83
C GLN A 694 -2.13 -7.70 -29.87
N ARG A 695 -0.99 -7.86 -30.56
CA ARG A 695 -0.10 -6.75 -30.86
C ARG A 695 -0.62 -5.97 -32.06
N ASP A 696 -1.23 -4.82 -31.81
CA ASP A 696 -1.67 -3.89 -32.85
C ASP A 696 -0.55 -2.96 -33.32
N THR A 697 -0.86 -2.06 -34.26
CA THR A 697 0.17 -1.20 -34.90
C THR A 697 0.76 -0.16 -33.93
N ASP A 698 -0.03 0.23 -32.93
CA ASP A 698 0.32 1.16 -31.86
C ASP A 698 0.80 0.45 -30.58
N ASP A 699 0.91 -0.87 -30.59
CA ASP A 699 1.60 -1.64 -29.54
C ASP A 699 3.10 -1.71 -29.86
N THR A 700 3.86 -0.85 -29.16
CA THR A 700 5.19 -0.39 -29.61
C THR A 700 6.37 -1.19 -29.07
N ALA A 701 6.19 -2.09 -28.10
CA ALA A 701 7.32 -2.88 -27.57
C ALA A 701 7.94 -3.74 -28.67
N ALA A 702 9.25 -3.94 -28.63
CA ALA A 702 9.96 -4.70 -29.67
C ALA A 702 9.42 -6.13 -29.79
N PHE A 703 9.08 -6.74 -28.66
CA PHE A 703 8.39 -8.01 -28.56
C PHE A 703 7.47 -8.02 -27.33
N TYR A 704 6.57 -9.00 -27.30
CA TYR A 704 5.75 -9.33 -26.15
C TYR A 704 5.84 -10.83 -25.95
N VAL A 705 6.13 -11.30 -24.74
CA VAL A 705 5.96 -12.71 -24.37
C VAL A 705 4.76 -12.80 -23.45
N VAL A 706 3.76 -13.60 -23.84
CA VAL A 706 2.58 -13.87 -23.02
C VAL A 706 2.70 -15.30 -22.52
N ASP A 707 2.70 -15.43 -21.20
CA ASP A 707 2.80 -16.71 -20.50
C ASP A 707 1.42 -17.28 -20.22
N LEU A 708 0.63 -16.56 -19.42
CA LEU A 708 -0.70 -16.96 -19.02
C LEU A 708 -1.61 -15.75 -18.79
N ILE A 709 -2.91 -16.03 -18.69
CA ILE A 709 -3.89 -15.07 -18.18
C ILE A 709 -4.73 -15.67 -17.04
N ASP A 710 -5.06 -14.85 -16.06
CA ASP A 710 -6.11 -15.15 -15.08
C ASP A 710 -7.37 -14.34 -15.41
N LEU A 711 -8.51 -15.00 -15.54
CA LEU A 711 -9.81 -14.36 -15.70
C LEU A 711 -10.65 -14.56 -14.44
N GLU A 712 -11.13 -13.47 -13.85
CA GLU A 712 -11.92 -13.46 -12.61
C GLU A 712 -13.23 -12.68 -12.84
N GLN A 713 -14.32 -13.13 -12.20
CA GLN A 713 -15.50 -12.30 -11.98
C GLN A 713 -15.38 -11.62 -10.61
N VAL A 714 -14.75 -10.45 -10.61
CA VAL A 714 -14.57 -9.61 -9.44
C VAL A 714 -15.91 -9.06 -8.99
N ALA A 715 -16.21 -9.24 -7.70
CA ALA A 715 -17.41 -8.67 -7.09
C ALA A 715 -17.32 -7.13 -7.02
N PRO A 716 -18.46 -6.42 -7.00
CA PRO A 716 -18.48 -4.99 -6.68
C PRO A 716 -17.75 -4.69 -5.35
N PRO A 717 -17.19 -3.48 -5.17
CA PRO A 717 -16.56 -3.10 -3.92
C PRO A 717 -17.53 -3.23 -2.75
N THR A 718 -17.06 -3.76 -1.63
CA THR A 718 -17.89 -3.88 -0.43
C THR A 718 -18.16 -2.50 0.19
N ALA A 719 -19.33 -2.34 0.80
CA ALA A 719 -19.68 -1.09 1.49
C ALA A 719 -18.99 -1.00 2.87
N LYS A 720 -18.74 0.23 3.34
CA LYS A 720 -18.19 0.50 4.67
C LYS A 720 -19.01 -0.21 5.76
N PRO A 721 -18.42 -1.12 6.55
CA PRO A 721 -19.13 -1.79 7.64
C PRO A 721 -19.57 -0.79 8.72
N ALA A 722 -20.73 -1.07 9.33
CA ALA A 722 -21.20 -0.27 10.46
C ALA A 722 -20.20 -0.30 11.62
N GLY A 723 -19.85 0.87 12.15
CA GLY A 723 -18.85 1.03 13.21
C GLY A 723 -17.44 1.34 12.72
N CYS A 724 -17.13 1.12 11.44
CA CYS A 724 -15.83 1.52 10.88
C CYS A 724 -15.80 3.01 10.50
N VAL A 725 -14.62 3.60 10.68
CA VAL A 725 -14.33 5.00 10.28
C VAL A 725 -13.38 4.98 9.09
N SER A 726 -13.69 5.78 8.07
CA SER A 726 -12.91 5.83 6.83
C SER A 726 -11.62 6.61 7.02
N ILE A 727 -10.54 6.22 6.35
CA ILE A 727 -9.31 7.03 6.28
C ILE A 727 -9.51 8.40 5.64
N THR A 728 -10.55 8.57 4.81
CA THR A 728 -10.94 9.89 4.26
C THR A 728 -11.43 10.86 5.32
N GLU A 729 -11.98 10.36 6.43
CA GLU A 729 -12.36 11.18 7.59
C GLU A 729 -11.11 11.70 8.34
N TYR A 730 -9.93 11.15 8.04
CA TYR A 730 -8.62 11.60 8.54
C TYR A 730 -7.81 12.39 7.51
N GLY A 731 -8.41 12.75 6.36
CA GLY A 731 -7.78 13.59 5.34
C GLY A 731 -7.12 12.86 4.18
N ALA A 732 -7.18 11.53 4.12
CA ALA A 732 -6.72 10.77 2.96
C ALA A 732 -7.61 11.05 1.74
N VAL A 733 -7.02 11.11 0.54
CA VAL A 733 -7.76 11.32 -0.72
C VAL A 733 -7.30 10.29 -1.75
N PRO A 734 -8.18 9.42 -2.26
CA PRO A 734 -7.75 8.37 -3.17
C PRO A 734 -7.36 8.91 -4.54
N ASN A 735 -6.38 8.26 -5.18
CA ASN A 735 -5.88 8.49 -6.54
C ASN A 735 -5.39 9.91 -6.85
N ASP A 736 -5.04 10.72 -5.85
CA ASP A 736 -4.50 12.07 -6.07
C ASP A 736 -2.96 12.10 -6.18
N GLY A 737 -2.30 10.97 -5.91
CA GLY A 737 -0.84 10.83 -5.92
C GLY A 737 -0.13 11.44 -4.71
N ILE A 738 -0.88 11.97 -3.73
CA ILE A 738 -0.38 12.53 -2.48
C ILE A 738 -0.24 11.42 -1.45
N ASP A 739 0.79 11.50 -0.61
CA ASP A 739 1.03 10.50 0.43
C ASP A 739 -0.06 10.54 1.53
N ASP A 740 -0.77 9.43 1.68
CA ASP A 740 -1.86 9.22 2.65
C ASP A 740 -1.38 8.60 3.97
N THR A 741 -0.07 8.35 4.12
CA THR A 741 0.47 7.58 5.25
C THR A 741 0.04 8.15 6.61
N ASP A 742 0.10 9.46 6.77
CA ASP A 742 -0.24 10.14 8.03
C ASP A 742 -1.74 9.97 8.38
N ALA A 743 -2.63 10.09 7.39
CA ALA A 743 -4.06 9.86 7.59
C ALA A 743 -4.35 8.39 7.97
N LEU A 744 -3.71 7.43 7.29
CA LEU A 744 -3.80 6.01 7.61
C LEU A 744 -3.27 5.72 9.02
N GLN A 745 -2.11 6.26 9.38
CA GLN A 745 -1.48 6.09 10.69
C GLN A 745 -2.37 6.63 11.81
N ARG A 746 -3.02 7.79 11.63
CA ARG A 746 -3.97 8.33 12.60
C ARG A 746 -5.19 7.44 12.79
N ALA A 747 -5.78 6.94 11.70
CA ALA A 747 -6.93 6.04 11.77
C ALA A 747 -6.58 4.74 12.53
N VAL A 748 -5.45 4.12 12.18
CA VAL A 748 -4.94 2.92 12.85
C VAL A 748 -4.64 3.18 14.33
N THR A 749 -4.06 4.34 14.65
CA THR A 749 -3.80 4.74 16.04
C THR A 749 -5.09 4.95 16.83
N ALA A 750 -6.15 5.48 16.21
CA ALA A 750 -7.45 5.68 16.85
C ALA A 750 -8.11 4.34 17.20
N ASP A 751 -8.03 3.37 16.29
CA ASP A 751 -8.54 2.01 16.50
C ASP A 751 -7.77 1.30 17.61
N GLN A 752 -6.44 1.34 17.56
CA GLN A 752 -5.56 0.80 18.60
C GLN A 752 -5.84 1.41 20.00
N LYS A 753 -6.32 2.66 20.06
CA LYS A 753 -6.72 3.34 21.30
C LYS A 753 -8.16 3.05 21.73
N GLY A 754 -8.92 2.28 20.94
CA GLY A 754 -10.34 1.99 21.15
C GLY A 754 -11.27 3.18 20.95
N GLN A 755 -10.85 4.17 20.14
CA GLN A 755 -11.65 5.35 19.81
C GLN A 755 -12.63 5.07 18.67
N ILE A 756 -12.25 4.16 17.79
CA ILE A 756 -13.08 3.60 16.72
C ILE A 756 -13.02 2.07 16.82
N ASP A 757 -14.01 1.38 16.25
CA ASP A 757 -14.09 -0.09 16.31
C ASP A 757 -13.35 -0.78 15.16
N CYS A 758 -13.11 -0.05 14.06
CA CYS A 758 -12.34 -0.51 12.91
C CYS A 758 -11.96 0.65 11.96
N VAL A 759 -10.85 0.46 11.26
CA VAL A 759 -10.41 1.29 10.13
C VAL A 759 -11.02 0.76 8.83
N TRP A 760 -11.61 1.65 8.05
CA TRP A 760 -12.14 1.36 6.71
C TRP A 760 -11.27 2.01 5.62
N ILE A 761 -10.88 1.20 4.62
CA ILE A 761 -10.19 1.65 3.42
C ILE A 761 -11.20 1.62 2.26
N PRO A 762 -11.63 2.77 1.72
CA PRO A 762 -12.52 2.81 0.57
C PRO A 762 -11.86 2.26 -0.70
N PRO A 763 -12.64 2.04 -1.78
CA PRO A 763 -12.08 1.87 -3.11
C PRO A 763 -11.18 3.05 -3.51
N GLY A 764 -10.03 2.76 -4.13
CA GLY A 764 -9.05 3.73 -4.57
C GLY A 764 -7.61 3.21 -4.45
N GLN A 765 -6.70 3.91 -5.14
CA GLN A 765 -5.27 3.86 -4.86
C GLN A 765 -4.94 4.85 -3.75
N TRP A 766 -4.17 4.39 -2.77
CA TRP A 766 -3.73 5.19 -1.63
C TRP A 766 -2.22 5.15 -1.57
N ARG A 767 -1.57 6.31 -1.61
CA ARG A 767 -0.12 6.34 -1.61
C ARG A 767 0.36 6.19 -0.17
N GLN A 768 1.29 5.27 0.06
CA GLN A 768 1.86 4.99 1.37
C GLN A 768 3.39 4.97 1.27
N GLU A 769 4.03 6.05 1.71
CA GLU A 769 5.50 6.18 1.70
C GLU A 769 6.16 5.91 3.06
N GLN A 770 5.38 5.58 4.09
CA GLN A 770 5.92 5.10 5.36
C GLN A 770 5.18 3.88 5.93
N LYS A 771 5.92 3.01 6.64
CA LYS A 771 5.39 1.84 7.36
C LYS A 771 4.41 2.27 8.43
N ILE A 772 3.24 1.63 8.51
CA ILE A 772 2.31 1.82 9.63
C ILE A 772 2.79 1.01 10.83
N LEU A 773 3.06 1.68 11.94
CA LEU A 773 3.58 1.10 13.17
C LEU A 773 3.16 1.92 14.39
N THR A 774 3.35 1.41 15.61
CA THR A 774 3.05 2.16 16.83
C THR A 774 4.21 3.09 17.16
N ASP A 775 3.91 4.33 17.54
CA ASP A 775 4.92 5.24 18.08
C ASP A 775 5.67 4.61 19.27
N ASP A 776 7.01 4.70 19.29
CA ASP A 776 7.80 4.22 20.43
C ASP A 776 7.92 5.32 21.48
N PRO A 777 7.14 5.30 22.56
CA PRO A 777 7.14 6.40 23.54
C PRO A 777 8.47 6.55 24.30
N LEU A 778 9.42 5.61 24.15
CA LEU A 778 10.72 5.68 24.78
C LEU A 778 11.87 5.99 23.82
N ASP A 779 11.60 6.19 22.52
CA ASP A 779 12.60 6.51 21.49
C ASP A 779 13.88 5.65 21.59
N ARG A 780 13.73 4.33 21.75
CA ARG A 780 14.83 3.47 22.25
C ARG A 780 15.97 3.22 21.26
N GLY A 781 15.85 3.70 20.03
CA GLY A 781 16.82 3.42 18.98
C GLY A 781 16.73 4.40 17.82
N GLN A 782 17.60 4.19 16.84
CA GLN A 782 17.61 4.97 15.60
C GLN A 782 16.33 4.75 14.76
N HIS A 783 15.70 3.58 14.91
CA HIS A 783 14.58 3.12 14.10
C HIS A 783 13.44 2.66 15.02
N ASN A 784 12.21 3.08 14.72
CA ASN A 784 11.03 2.60 15.43
C ASN A 784 10.63 1.21 14.91
N GLN A 785 10.49 0.24 15.81
CA GLN A 785 10.17 -1.16 15.51
C GLN A 785 9.11 -1.72 16.48
N VAL A 786 8.24 -0.84 16.99
CA VAL A 786 7.08 -1.20 17.80
C VAL A 786 5.88 -1.38 16.87
N GLY A 787 5.44 -2.62 16.67
CA GLY A 787 4.33 -2.92 15.77
C GLY A 787 2.97 -2.45 16.29
N ILE A 788 2.00 -2.38 15.40
CA ILE A 788 0.59 -2.14 15.74
C ILE A 788 0.00 -3.33 16.49
N ARG A 789 -1.00 -3.08 17.31
CA ARG A 789 -1.70 -4.09 18.09
C ARG A 789 -3.16 -3.75 18.30
N ASP A 790 -3.96 -4.79 18.49
CA ASP A 790 -5.41 -4.64 18.75
C ASP A 790 -6.13 -3.88 17.62
N VAL A 791 -5.61 -3.94 16.38
CA VAL A 791 -6.14 -3.20 15.23
C VAL A 791 -7.06 -4.08 14.38
N THR A 792 -8.19 -3.53 13.91
CA THR A 792 -9.02 -4.10 12.85
C THR A 792 -9.10 -3.15 11.66
N LEU A 793 -8.52 -3.55 10.53
CA LEU A 793 -8.53 -2.82 9.26
C LEU A 793 -9.21 -3.65 8.18
N ARG A 794 -10.10 -3.03 7.41
CA ARG A 794 -10.84 -3.66 6.31
C ARG A 794 -10.88 -2.77 5.08
N GLY A 795 -10.61 -3.34 3.91
CA GLY A 795 -10.82 -2.69 2.63
C GLY A 795 -12.09 -3.13 1.91
N ALA A 796 -12.31 -2.56 0.74
CA ALA A 796 -13.44 -2.85 -0.14
C ALA A 796 -13.24 -4.08 -1.04
N GLY A 797 -12.11 -4.78 -0.91
CA GLY A 797 -11.67 -5.90 -1.76
C GLY A 797 -10.30 -5.62 -2.38
N MET A 798 -9.52 -6.68 -2.63
CA MET A 798 -8.14 -6.60 -3.14
C MET A 798 -8.02 -5.85 -4.49
N TRP A 799 -9.06 -5.94 -5.32
CA TRP A 799 -9.15 -5.22 -6.60
C TRP A 799 -9.55 -3.74 -6.46
N HIS A 800 -10.00 -3.32 -5.27
CA HIS A 800 -10.63 -2.02 -5.05
C HIS A 800 -9.84 -1.14 -4.10
N SER A 801 -9.34 -1.66 -2.98
CA SER A 801 -8.59 -0.88 -1.98
C SER A 801 -7.10 -1.22 -2.04
N GLN A 802 -6.32 -0.34 -2.67
CA GLN A 802 -4.94 -0.66 -3.04
C GLN A 802 -3.98 0.39 -2.48
N PHE A 803 -3.05 -0.04 -1.64
CA PHE A 803 -1.93 0.80 -1.20
C PHE A 803 -0.79 0.68 -2.21
N HIS A 804 -0.12 1.78 -2.52
CA HIS A 804 1.07 1.77 -3.36
C HIS A 804 2.14 2.73 -2.85
N THR A 805 3.40 2.50 -3.21
CA THR A 805 4.52 3.42 -2.97
C THR A 805 5.19 3.77 -4.29
N LEU A 806 5.72 4.98 -4.41
CA LEU A 806 6.55 5.38 -5.54
C LEU A 806 8.05 5.25 -5.24
N THR A 807 8.42 5.24 -3.95
CA THR A 807 9.82 5.24 -3.50
C THR A 807 10.33 3.81 -3.38
N PRO A 808 11.27 3.36 -4.23
CA PRO A 808 11.87 2.03 -4.09
C PRO A 808 12.51 1.90 -2.70
N PRO A 809 12.33 0.78 -1.97
CA PRO A 809 12.73 0.73 -0.56
C PRO A 809 14.22 0.92 -0.31
N HIS A 810 15.06 0.45 -1.24
CA HIS A 810 16.52 0.66 -1.21
C HIS A 810 16.92 2.13 -1.42
N GLN A 811 15.99 3.00 -1.85
CA GLN A 811 16.17 4.45 -2.05
C GLN A 811 15.46 5.28 -0.98
N ALA A 812 14.70 4.66 -0.07
CA ALA A 812 13.88 5.34 0.91
C ALA A 812 14.65 5.94 2.10
N GLY A 813 15.99 6.04 2.05
CA GLY A 813 16.80 6.71 3.06
C GLY A 813 16.70 6.14 4.49
N GLY A 814 16.12 4.95 4.67
CA GLY A 814 15.90 4.32 5.98
C GLY A 814 14.77 4.93 6.81
N ILE A 815 13.75 5.55 6.18
CA ILE A 815 12.59 6.22 6.82
C ILE A 815 11.95 5.46 8.01
N ASN A 816 12.00 4.12 8.04
CA ASN A 816 11.67 3.33 9.25
C ASN A 816 12.86 2.53 9.73
N HIS A 817 13.20 1.48 9.00
CA HIS A 817 14.36 0.61 9.23
C HIS A 817 14.82 0.06 7.87
N PRO A 818 16.14 -0.01 7.58
CA PRO A 818 16.63 -0.42 6.26
C PRO A 818 16.13 -1.79 5.79
N HIS A 819 15.84 -2.72 6.72
CA HIS A 819 15.35 -4.05 6.37
C HIS A 819 13.83 -4.14 6.22
N GLU A 820 13.07 -3.21 6.83
CA GLU A 820 11.61 -3.27 6.88
C GLU A 820 10.98 -2.43 5.77
N GLY A 821 11.71 -1.42 5.31
CA GLY A 821 11.32 -0.54 4.22
C GLY A 821 10.35 0.56 4.63
N ASN A 822 9.64 1.07 3.65
CA ASN A 822 8.87 2.31 3.71
C ASN A 822 7.36 2.11 3.44
N PHE A 823 6.84 0.89 3.41
CA PHE A 823 5.42 0.66 3.10
C PHE A 823 4.88 -0.58 3.83
N GLY A 824 3.55 -0.72 3.87
CA GLY A 824 2.87 -1.82 4.53
C GLY A 824 2.76 -1.64 6.05
N PHE A 825 2.74 -2.74 6.80
CA PHE A 825 2.40 -2.72 8.24
C PHE A 825 3.41 -3.49 9.09
N ASP A 826 3.76 -2.92 10.25
CA ASP A 826 4.46 -3.62 11.33
C ASP A 826 3.47 -4.07 12.40
N ILE A 827 3.50 -5.34 12.79
CA ILE A 827 2.44 -5.96 13.61
C ILE A 827 3.04 -6.65 14.84
N ASP A 828 2.56 -6.30 16.03
CA ASP A 828 2.95 -6.90 17.30
C ASP A 828 1.95 -7.95 17.80
N ASP A 829 0.63 -7.66 17.80
CA ASP A 829 -0.36 -8.55 18.45
C ASP A 829 -1.81 -8.28 18.00
N ASN A 830 -2.70 -9.27 18.13
CA ASN A 830 -4.16 -9.16 17.98
C ASN A 830 -4.66 -8.24 16.83
N THR A 831 -4.02 -8.32 15.67
CA THR A 831 -4.31 -7.45 14.53
C THR A 831 -5.08 -8.21 13.44
N LYS A 832 -6.05 -7.56 12.82
CA LYS A 832 -6.90 -8.12 11.78
C LYS A 832 -6.88 -7.21 10.57
N ILE A 833 -6.37 -7.70 9.46
CA ILE A 833 -6.30 -6.96 8.18
C ILE A 833 -7.01 -7.79 7.13
N SER A 834 -7.96 -7.20 6.40
CA SER A 834 -8.60 -7.88 5.29
C SER A 834 -8.94 -7.00 4.10
N ASP A 835 -9.04 -7.64 2.94
CA ASP A 835 -9.69 -7.12 1.73
C ASP A 835 -8.98 -5.88 1.13
N ILE A 836 -7.63 -5.90 1.12
CA ILE A 836 -6.77 -4.85 0.58
C ILE A 836 -5.70 -5.42 -0.36
N ALA A 837 -5.08 -4.57 -1.18
CA ALA A 837 -3.82 -4.85 -1.85
C ALA A 837 -2.71 -3.90 -1.38
N ILE A 838 -1.46 -4.36 -1.46
CA ILE A 838 -0.23 -3.62 -1.15
C ILE A 838 0.73 -3.83 -2.31
N PHE A 839 0.92 -2.79 -3.12
CA PHE A 839 1.84 -2.79 -4.24
C PHE A 839 3.11 -2.03 -3.88
N GLY A 840 4.19 -2.78 -3.71
CA GLY A 840 5.51 -2.22 -3.47
C GLY A 840 6.09 -1.54 -4.71
N SER A 841 7.28 -0.99 -4.55
CA SER A 841 8.05 -0.30 -5.59
C SER A 841 9.44 -0.91 -5.78
N GLY A 842 9.65 -2.14 -5.27
CA GLY A 842 10.93 -2.82 -5.34
C GLY A 842 11.35 -3.06 -6.79
N THR A 843 12.64 -2.87 -7.07
CA THR A 843 13.27 -3.17 -8.38
C THR A 843 14.44 -4.15 -8.27
N ILE A 844 14.83 -4.48 -7.03
CA ILE A 844 15.93 -5.37 -6.65
C ILE A 844 15.64 -5.94 -5.25
N ARG A 845 16.30 -7.05 -4.88
CA ARG A 845 16.23 -7.64 -3.53
C ARG A 845 16.87 -6.75 -2.46
N GLY A 846 18.03 -6.18 -2.75
CA GLY A 846 18.77 -5.28 -1.86
C GLY A 846 19.89 -4.56 -2.61
N GLY A 847 20.26 -3.36 -2.17
CA GLY A 847 21.33 -2.54 -2.78
C GLY A 847 22.69 -2.66 -2.06
N ASP A 848 23.72 -1.99 -2.61
CA ASP A 848 25.05 -1.89 -1.98
C ASP A 848 24.94 -1.46 -0.51
N GLY A 849 25.59 -2.21 0.40
CA GLY A 849 25.62 -1.90 1.83
C GLY A 849 24.52 -2.52 2.70
N GLY A 850 23.68 -3.42 2.16
CA GLY A 850 22.71 -4.19 2.95
C GLY A 850 21.39 -3.47 3.23
N ALA A 851 21.04 -2.47 2.44
CA ALA A 851 19.70 -1.88 2.43
C ALA A 851 18.73 -2.84 1.72
N GLU A 852 18.11 -3.75 2.48
CA GLU A 852 17.16 -4.74 1.96
C GLU A 852 15.82 -4.09 1.54
N GLY A 853 15.21 -4.63 0.48
CA GLY A 853 14.20 -3.95 -0.34
C GLY A 853 12.76 -3.89 0.20
N GLY A 854 12.54 -3.78 1.51
CA GLY A 854 11.23 -3.53 2.12
C GLY A 854 10.26 -4.73 2.18
N VAL A 855 9.54 -4.85 3.29
CA VAL A 855 8.63 -5.98 3.57
C VAL A 855 7.19 -5.50 3.55
N GLY A 856 6.25 -6.26 2.97
CA GLY A 856 4.82 -5.91 3.01
C GLY A 856 4.29 -5.92 4.45
N LEU A 857 4.34 -7.09 5.09
CA LEU A 857 3.93 -7.26 6.50
C LEU A 857 5.08 -7.85 7.32
N ASN A 858 5.43 -7.24 8.43
CA ASN A 858 6.44 -7.80 9.33
C ASN A 858 6.13 -7.50 10.80
N GLY A 859 6.92 -8.07 11.70
CA GLY A 859 6.77 -7.86 13.14
C GLY A 859 6.64 -9.16 13.91
N ARG A 860 6.12 -9.10 15.13
CA ARG A 860 6.05 -10.25 16.05
C ARG A 860 4.76 -11.06 15.87
N PHE A 861 3.69 -10.42 15.38
CA PHE A 861 2.35 -10.96 15.14
C PHE A 861 1.59 -11.51 16.35
N GLY A 862 2.25 -11.90 17.44
CA GLY A 862 1.60 -12.23 18.71
C GLY A 862 0.50 -13.28 18.57
N LYS A 863 -0.63 -13.05 19.24
CA LYS A 863 -1.79 -13.96 19.32
C LYS A 863 -3.00 -13.35 18.65
N ASN A 864 -3.91 -14.21 18.18
CA ASN A 864 -5.19 -13.81 17.58
C ASN A 864 -5.07 -12.91 16.34
N THR A 865 -3.87 -12.75 15.78
CA THR A 865 -3.68 -12.02 14.53
C THR A 865 -4.20 -12.86 13.36
N THR A 866 -4.96 -12.23 12.47
CA THR A 866 -5.54 -12.89 11.30
C THR A 866 -5.50 -11.94 10.11
N ILE A 867 -4.90 -12.39 9.03
CA ILE A 867 -4.76 -11.61 7.79
C ILE A 867 -5.45 -12.40 6.69
N SER A 868 -6.39 -11.79 5.98
CA SER A 868 -7.19 -12.52 4.98
C SER A 868 -7.54 -11.71 3.76
N ASN A 869 -7.51 -12.32 2.57
CA ASN A 869 -7.79 -11.63 1.30
C ASN A 869 -6.88 -10.41 1.12
N VAL A 870 -5.55 -10.62 1.20
CA VAL A 870 -4.55 -9.56 1.01
C VAL A 870 -3.62 -9.90 -0.15
N TRP A 871 -3.46 -8.95 -1.08
CA TRP A 871 -2.67 -9.10 -2.30
C TRP A 871 -1.41 -8.27 -2.13
N ILE A 872 -0.23 -8.87 -2.20
CA ILE A 872 1.05 -8.17 -2.08
C ILE A 872 1.89 -8.43 -3.33
N GLU A 873 2.38 -7.36 -3.95
CA GLU A 873 3.30 -7.41 -5.10
C GLU A 873 4.51 -6.50 -4.90
N HIS A 874 5.59 -6.80 -5.62
CA HIS A 874 6.79 -5.95 -5.75
C HIS A 874 7.42 -5.50 -4.43
N ALA A 875 7.17 -6.25 -3.36
CA ALA A 875 7.91 -6.18 -2.10
C ALA A 875 9.19 -7.01 -2.20
N ASN A 876 10.18 -6.74 -1.36
CA ASN A 876 11.28 -7.68 -1.22
C ASN A 876 10.75 -8.99 -0.61
N VAL A 877 10.14 -8.91 0.56
CA VAL A 877 9.44 -10.04 1.18
C VAL A 877 7.96 -9.70 1.29
N GLY A 878 7.08 -10.65 0.96
CA GLY A 878 5.64 -10.47 1.17
C GLY A 878 5.33 -10.33 2.66
N VAL A 879 5.69 -11.34 3.45
CA VAL A 879 5.49 -11.37 4.90
C VAL A 879 6.69 -11.99 5.64
N TRP A 880 7.22 -11.28 6.65
CA TRP A 880 8.24 -11.80 7.56
C TRP A 880 7.71 -11.84 9.00
N VAL A 881 7.37 -13.05 9.49
CA VAL A 881 6.81 -13.25 10.83
C VAL A 881 7.91 -13.55 11.83
N GLY A 882 8.04 -12.71 12.84
CA GLY A 882 9.02 -12.86 13.92
C GLY A 882 10.01 -11.71 13.95
N ARG A 883 10.54 -11.46 15.16
CA ARG A 883 11.65 -10.55 15.39
C ARG A 883 12.62 -11.24 16.35
N ASP A 884 13.90 -10.96 16.21
CA ASP A 884 14.91 -11.46 17.13
C ASP A 884 14.64 -11.00 18.56
N TYR A 885 14.92 -11.85 19.55
CA TYR A 885 14.72 -11.48 20.95
C TYR A 885 15.53 -10.25 21.39
N SER A 886 16.68 -10.00 20.75
CA SER A 886 17.47 -8.78 20.97
C SER A 886 16.74 -7.51 20.51
N ASN A 887 15.74 -7.63 19.64
CA ASN A 887 14.87 -6.52 19.24
C ASN A 887 13.79 -6.28 20.30
N ILE A 888 13.98 -5.21 21.10
CA ILE A 888 13.09 -4.76 22.19
C ILE A 888 12.60 -5.96 23.04
N PRO A 889 13.46 -6.54 23.91
CA PRO A 889 13.17 -7.77 24.66
C PRO A 889 11.85 -7.76 25.46
N GLU A 890 11.40 -6.57 25.88
CA GLU A 890 10.15 -6.37 26.63
C GLU A 890 8.90 -6.70 25.80
N LEU A 891 9.00 -6.60 24.48
CA LEU A 891 7.93 -6.88 23.53
C LEU A 891 7.98 -8.32 23.00
N TRP A 892 8.87 -9.18 23.51
CA TRP A 892 8.95 -10.58 23.08
C TRP A 892 7.57 -11.27 23.12
N GLY A 893 7.08 -11.65 21.95
CA GLY A 893 5.74 -12.18 21.75
C GLY A 893 5.64 -12.88 20.39
N PRO A 894 6.23 -14.07 20.23
CA PRO A 894 6.22 -14.76 18.96
C PRO A 894 4.79 -15.12 18.54
N ALA A 895 4.58 -15.25 17.23
CA ALA A 895 3.32 -15.65 16.65
C ALA A 895 2.83 -16.99 17.23
N ASP A 896 1.60 -17.01 17.73
CA ASP A 896 0.94 -18.18 18.32
C ASP A 896 -0.54 -18.19 17.93
N GLY A 897 -0.89 -19.07 16.99
CA GLY A 897 -2.24 -19.12 16.40
C GLY A 897 -2.46 -18.10 15.27
N LEU A 898 -1.40 -17.66 14.59
CA LEU A 898 -1.49 -16.74 13.44
C LEU A 898 -2.14 -17.43 12.25
N ARG A 899 -3.01 -16.73 11.54
CA ARG A 899 -3.72 -17.23 10.37
C ARG A 899 -3.59 -16.28 9.19
N PHE A 900 -3.06 -16.80 8.09
CA PHE A 900 -3.15 -16.21 6.75
C PHE A 900 -4.10 -17.04 5.90
N SER A 901 -5.07 -16.40 5.23
CA SER A 901 -5.98 -17.12 4.33
C SER A 901 -6.40 -16.28 3.12
N GLY A 902 -6.43 -16.87 1.92
CA GLY A 902 -6.81 -16.13 0.71
C GLY A 902 -5.76 -15.10 0.30
N MET A 903 -4.48 -15.32 0.60
CA MET A 903 -3.41 -14.41 0.21
C MET A 903 -3.11 -14.54 -1.29
N ARG A 904 -2.76 -13.43 -1.94
CA ARG A 904 -2.12 -13.41 -3.27
C ARG A 904 -0.75 -12.77 -3.12
N ILE A 905 0.33 -13.55 -3.15
CA ILE A 905 1.70 -13.01 -3.04
C ILE A 905 2.38 -13.18 -4.40
N ARG A 906 2.67 -12.08 -5.08
CA ARG A 906 3.24 -12.10 -6.44
C ARG A 906 4.54 -11.32 -6.51
N ASP A 907 5.42 -11.74 -7.40
CA ASP A 907 6.53 -10.91 -7.90
C ASP A 907 7.44 -10.33 -6.81
N THR A 908 7.65 -11.07 -5.71
CA THR A 908 8.56 -10.67 -4.63
C THR A 908 10.03 -10.92 -5.00
N TYR A 909 10.95 -10.16 -4.40
CA TYR A 909 12.40 -10.34 -4.66
C TYR A 909 13.08 -11.35 -3.72
N ALA A 910 12.38 -11.74 -2.66
CA ALA A 910 12.73 -12.77 -1.70
C ALA A 910 11.48 -13.59 -1.35
N ASP A 911 11.37 -14.04 -0.10
CA ASP A 911 10.34 -14.96 0.37
C ASP A 911 8.91 -14.41 0.15
N GLY A 912 7.97 -15.34 -0.03
CA GLY A 912 6.55 -15.01 0.01
C GLY A 912 6.09 -14.78 1.45
N ILE A 913 6.07 -15.84 2.27
CA ILE A 913 5.75 -15.79 3.70
C ILE A 913 6.73 -16.65 4.49
N ASN A 914 7.46 -16.05 5.43
CA ASN A 914 8.40 -16.77 6.31
C ASN A 914 7.96 -16.71 7.79
N PHE A 915 7.81 -17.88 8.42
CA PHE A 915 7.56 -18.06 9.85
C PHE A 915 8.87 -18.26 10.61
N ALA A 916 9.30 -17.23 11.35
CA ALA A 916 10.55 -17.21 12.09
C ALA A 916 10.35 -17.08 13.63
N ASN A 917 11.48 -17.05 14.36
CA ASN A 917 11.60 -16.69 15.79
C ASN A 917 10.56 -17.31 16.74
N GLY A 918 10.32 -18.61 16.65
CA GLY A 918 9.43 -19.34 17.58
C GLY A 918 7.94 -19.25 17.25
N THR A 919 7.61 -18.86 16.01
CA THR A 919 6.25 -18.95 15.44
C THR A 919 5.70 -20.36 15.58
N ARG A 920 4.47 -20.48 16.10
CA ARG A 920 3.86 -21.78 16.43
C ARG A 920 2.34 -21.80 16.26
N ASN A 921 1.75 -22.99 16.15
CA ASN A 921 0.30 -23.18 15.98
C ASN A 921 -0.31 -22.34 14.84
N SER A 922 0.49 -21.98 13.83
CA SER A 922 0.13 -20.97 12.84
C SER A 922 -0.12 -21.60 11.47
N VAL A 923 -0.91 -20.94 10.62
CA VAL A 923 -1.33 -21.49 9.34
C VAL A 923 -1.27 -20.46 8.21
N VAL A 924 -0.80 -20.89 7.04
CA VAL A 924 -1.10 -20.27 5.75
C VAL A 924 -1.95 -21.24 4.96
N GLU A 925 -3.15 -20.82 4.58
CA GLU A 925 -4.05 -21.67 3.82
C GLU A 925 -4.82 -20.98 2.71
N ASP A 926 -5.30 -21.76 1.74
CA ASP A 926 -6.11 -21.31 0.61
C ASP A 926 -5.50 -20.08 -0.09
N SER A 927 -4.17 -20.06 -0.24
CA SER A 927 -3.40 -18.91 -0.73
C SER A 927 -2.61 -19.22 -1.99
N SER A 928 -2.48 -18.21 -2.86
CA SER A 928 -1.75 -18.31 -4.12
C SER A 928 -0.46 -17.49 -4.06
N LEU A 929 0.65 -18.12 -4.41
CA LEU A 929 1.96 -17.49 -4.48
C LEU A 929 2.56 -17.73 -5.87
N ARG A 930 3.00 -16.68 -6.56
CA ARG A 930 3.62 -16.83 -7.89
C ARG A 930 4.80 -15.89 -8.08
N ASN A 931 5.85 -16.37 -8.72
CA ASN A 931 7.04 -15.57 -9.03
C ASN A 931 7.78 -14.97 -7.81
N THR A 932 7.90 -15.73 -6.72
CA THR A 932 8.67 -15.31 -5.53
C THR A 932 10.18 -15.44 -5.76
N GLY A 933 10.97 -14.58 -5.12
CA GLY A 933 12.44 -14.51 -5.29
C GLY A 933 13.28 -15.20 -4.23
N ASP A 934 12.61 -15.92 -3.35
CA ASP A 934 13.16 -16.94 -2.46
C ASP A 934 12.01 -17.94 -2.17
N ASP A 935 12.14 -18.73 -1.10
CA ASP A 935 11.12 -19.67 -0.67
C ASP A 935 9.73 -19.03 -0.64
N ALA A 936 8.76 -19.57 -1.39
CA ALA A 936 7.43 -18.98 -1.42
C ALA A 936 6.77 -19.08 -0.03
N LEU A 937 6.92 -20.22 0.65
CA LEU A 937 6.50 -20.43 2.04
C LEU A 937 7.64 -21.06 2.83
N ALA A 938 8.00 -20.47 3.97
CA ALA A 938 9.09 -20.98 4.80
C ALA A 938 8.72 -21.05 6.28
N VAL A 939 9.23 -22.07 6.97
CA VAL A 939 9.39 -22.06 8.42
C VAL A 939 10.89 -22.04 8.72
N TRP A 940 11.38 -20.96 9.31
CA TRP A 940 12.72 -20.93 9.88
C TRP A 940 12.65 -20.98 11.40
N ALA A 941 13.00 -22.12 12.00
CA ALA A 941 13.08 -22.25 13.45
C ALA A 941 14.35 -21.54 13.98
N SER A 942 14.43 -20.22 13.79
CA SER A 942 15.54 -19.37 14.18
C SER A 942 15.87 -19.54 15.67
N LYS A 943 17.17 -19.53 15.99
CA LYS A 943 17.67 -19.60 17.37
C LYS A 943 17.66 -18.27 18.11
N TYR A 944 17.37 -17.16 17.43
CA TYR A 944 17.35 -15.81 17.99
C TYR A 944 16.05 -15.55 18.77
N VAL A 945 15.81 -16.40 19.76
CA VAL A 945 14.62 -16.43 20.60
C VAL A 945 14.99 -16.25 22.07
N LYS A 946 13.99 -16.01 22.93
CA LYS A 946 14.23 -15.76 24.36
C LYS A 946 14.82 -16.98 25.08
N ASP A 947 14.23 -18.16 24.87
CA ASP A 947 14.74 -19.43 25.38
C ASP A 947 14.72 -20.49 24.28
N PRO A 948 15.87 -20.85 23.69
CA PRO A 948 15.99 -21.88 22.65
C PRO A 948 15.42 -23.27 23.01
N SER A 949 15.18 -23.55 24.30
CA SER A 949 14.57 -24.80 24.76
C SER A 949 13.04 -24.77 24.85
N VAL A 950 12.44 -23.58 24.75
CA VAL A 950 10.99 -23.34 24.92
C VAL A 950 10.37 -22.69 23.68
N ASP A 951 11.08 -21.74 23.06
CA ASP A 951 10.62 -20.93 21.93
C ASP A 951 11.02 -21.53 20.58
N ILE A 952 10.89 -22.86 20.46
CA ILE A 952 11.12 -23.57 19.21
C ILE A 952 9.90 -23.38 18.31
N GLY A 953 10.09 -23.10 17.02
CA GLY A 953 8.97 -23.05 16.08
C GLY A 953 8.33 -24.44 15.89
N HIS A 954 7.02 -24.55 16.07
CA HIS A 954 6.34 -25.85 16.00
C HIS A 954 4.85 -25.78 15.64
N ASP A 955 4.30 -26.91 15.17
CA ASP A 955 2.88 -27.05 14.81
C ASP A 955 2.40 -25.98 13.82
N ASN A 956 3.24 -25.61 12.86
CA ASN A 956 2.88 -24.70 11.78
C ASN A 956 2.41 -25.47 10.54
N HIS A 957 1.50 -24.87 9.79
CA HIS A 957 0.75 -25.57 8.75
C HIS A 957 0.68 -24.76 7.46
N PHE A 958 1.12 -25.37 6.35
CA PHE A 958 0.89 -24.85 5.01
C PHE A 958 -0.09 -25.78 4.30
N ARG A 959 -1.34 -25.31 4.12
CA ARG A 959 -2.45 -26.13 3.65
C ARG A 959 -3.18 -25.55 2.45
N ASN A 960 -3.48 -26.38 1.45
CA ASN A 960 -4.30 -25.96 0.31
C ASN A 960 -3.74 -24.70 -0.39
N ASN A 961 -2.43 -24.58 -0.55
CA ASN A 961 -1.84 -23.44 -1.26
C ASN A 961 -1.45 -23.83 -2.69
N THR A 962 -1.45 -22.86 -3.60
CA THR A 962 -0.87 -23.00 -4.94
C THR A 962 0.37 -22.12 -5.02
N VAL A 963 1.52 -22.74 -5.28
CA VAL A 963 2.82 -22.09 -5.47
C VAL A 963 3.25 -22.30 -6.91
N GLN A 964 3.54 -21.23 -7.63
CA GLN A 964 3.94 -21.28 -9.03
C GLN A 964 5.20 -20.44 -9.24
N LEU A 965 6.15 -20.95 -10.04
CA LEU A 965 7.20 -20.12 -10.60
C LEU A 965 8.13 -19.40 -9.58
N PRO A 966 8.49 -19.95 -8.39
CA PRO A 966 9.58 -19.34 -7.62
C PRO A 966 10.83 -19.23 -8.49
N TRP A 967 11.27 -18.00 -8.76
CA TRP A 967 12.37 -17.75 -9.68
C TRP A 967 13.74 -17.98 -9.03
N ARG A 968 13.77 -18.03 -7.68
CA ARG A 968 14.93 -18.42 -6.89
C ARG A 968 14.48 -19.14 -5.61
N ALA A 969 15.30 -20.07 -5.15
CA ALA A 969 14.99 -20.97 -4.03
C ALA A 969 13.70 -21.78 -4.30
N GLY A 970 13.04 -22.25 -3.24
CA GLY A 970 12.05 -23.33 -3.34
C GLY A 970 10.59 -22.92 -3.33
N GLY A 971 9.72 -23.91 -3.44
CA GLY A 971 8.30 -23.72 -3.19
C GLY A 971 7.99 -23.58 -1.70
N ILE A 972 8.23 -24.65 -0.94
CA ILE A 972 7.96 -24.70 0.51
C ILE A 972 9.17 -25.26 1.26
N ALA A 973 9.69 -24.50 2.23
CA ALA A 973 10.84 -24.91 3.03
C ALA A 973 10.55 -24.99 4.53
N VAL A 974 11.17 -25.95 5.21
CA VAL A 974 11.18 -26.03 6.68
C VAL A 974 12.62 -26.23 7.15
N TYR A 975 13.08 -25.28 7.95
CA TYR A 975 14.40 -25.26 8.56
C TYR A 975 14.25 -25.46 10.08
N GLY A 976 14.26 -26.71 10.52
CA GLY A 976 14.17 -27.09 11.94
C GLY A 976 12.76 -27.13 12.54
N GLY A 977 12.69 -27.20 13.87
CA GLY A 977 11.42 -27.25 14.62
C GLY A 977 10.75 -28.63 14.67
N HIS A 978 9.46 -28.69 14.99
CA HIS A 978 8.71 -29.96 15.04
C HIS A 978 7.21 -29.76 14.82
N GLY A 979 6.46 -30.82 14.49
CA GLY A 979 5.00 -30.76 14.33
C GLY A 979 4.52 -30.02 13.07
N ASN A 980 5.44 -29.52 12.24
CA ASN A 980 5.11 -28.76 11.05
C ASN A 980 4.50 -29.67 9.95
N THR A 981 3.52 -29.16 9.21
CA THR A 981 2.84 -29.91 8.15
C THR A 981 2.75 -29.11 6.83
N ILE A 982 2.94 -29.81 5.72
CA ILE A 982 2.81 -29.33 4.35
C ILE A 982 1.77 -30.23 3.67
N GLU A 983 0.53 -29.76 3.56
CA GLU A 983 -0.62 -30.59 3.21
C GLU A 983 -1.44 -30.02 2.05
N ASN A 984 -1.84 -30.86 1.10
CA ASN A 984 -2.78 -30.48 0.03
C ASN A 984 -2.31 -29.31 -0.86
N ASN A 985 -1.02 -29.06 -1.01
CA ASN A 985 -0.52 -27.96 -1.83
C ASN A 985 -0.28 -28.41 -3.29
N LEU A 986 -0.35 -27.44 -4.20
CA LEU A 986 0.14 -27.56 -5.58
C LEU A 986 1.38 -26.70 -5.72
N ILE A 987 2.47 -27.26 -6.26
CA ILE A 987 3.74 -26.57 -6.46
C ILE A 987 4.19 -26.81 -7.89
N HIS A 988 4.35 -25.73 -8.64
CA HIS A 988 4.64 -25.75 -10.06
C HIS A 988 5.93 -24.99 -10.34
N ASP A 989 6.72 -25.55 -11.24
CA ASP A 989 7.70 -24.79 -12.01
C ASP A 989 8.73 -24.01 -11.16
N THR A 990 9.39 -24.65 -10.19
CA THR A 990 10.51 -23.99 -9.48
C THR A 990 11.72 -23.87 -10.41
N MET A 991 12.43 -22.73 -10.41
CA MET A 991 13.49 -22.50 -11.40
C MET A 991 14.78 -23.24 -11.11
N ASN A 992 15.27 -23.17 -9.88
CA ASN A 992 16.64 -23.60 -9.56
C ASN A 992 16.75 -24.40 -8.26
N TYR A 993 15.64 -24.65 -7.58
CA TYR A 993 15.61 -25.29 -6.27
C TYR A 993 14.40 -26.24 -6.13
N PRO A 994 14.29 -27.01 -5.03
CA PRO A 994 13.20 -27.97 -4.80
C PRO A 994 11.81 -27.34 -4.77
N GLY A 995 10.80 -28.16 -5.07
CA GLY A 995 9.43 -27.83 -4.69
C GLY A 995 9.26 -27.82 -3.17
N ILE A 996 9.79 -28.83 -2.47
CA ILE A 996 9.78 -28.90 -1.00
C ILE A 996 11.18 -29.18 -0.46
N MET A 997 11.60 -28.43 0.57
CA MET A 997 12.89 -28.63 1.24
C MET A 997 12.75 -28.79 2.76
N LEU A 998 13.39 -29.84 3.32
CA LEU A 998 13.68 -29.91 4.76
C LEU A 998 15.20 -29.82 4.93
N ALA A 999 15.70 -28.81 5.66
CA ALA A 999 17.14 -28.59 5.75
C ALA A 999 17.62 -28.00 7.08
N THR A 1000 18.92 -28.16 7.34
CA THR A 1000 19.59 -27.67 8.56
C THR A 1000 20.77 -26.71 8.27
N ASP A 1001 20.85 -26.19 7.05
CA ASP A 1001 21.90 -25.31 6.52
C ASP A 1001 21.75 -23.82 6.88
N HIS A 1002 20.64 -23.42 7.50
CA HIS A 1002 20.38 -22.06 8.01
C HIS A 1002 20.51 -21.94 9.53
N ASP A 1003 21.37 -22.76 10.15
CA ASP A 1003 21.62 -22.76 11.60
C ASP A 1003 20.33 -22.75 12.47
N PRO A 1004 19.32 -23.59 12.17
CA PRO A 1004 18.05 -23.57 12.90
C PRO A 1004 18.15 -24.30 14.24
N LEU A 1005 17.17 -24.06 15.12
CA LEU A 1005 16.87 -24.96 16.23
C LEU A 1005 16.52 -26.34 15.67
N PRO A 1006 17.13 -27.44 16.17
CA PRO A 1006 17.06 -28.74 15.51
C PRO A 1006 15.66 -29.32 15.34
N PHE A 1007 15.52 -30.16 14.32
CA PHE A 1007 14.38 -31.05 14.20
C PHE A 1007 14.32 -32.01 15.40
N SER A 1008 13.14 -32.17 16.00
CA SER A 1008 12.97 -33.02 17.20
C SER A 1008 11.67 -33.84 17.24
N GLY A 1009 10.81 -33.71 16.23
CA GLY A 1009 9.54 -34.42 16.14
C GLY A 1009 9.15 -34.69 14.68
N GLN A 1010 7.87 -35.00 14.44
CA GLN A 1010 7.40 -35.28 13.09
C GLN A 1010 7.36 -34.01 12.24
N THR A 1011 7.79 -34.11 10.99
CA THR A 1011 7.41 -33.18 9.91
C THR A 1011 6.64 -33.97 8.86
N LEU A 1012 5.41 -33.55 8.56
CA LEU A 1012 4.51 -34.25 7.65
C LEU A 1012 4.42 -33.52 6.30
N ILE A 1013 4.73 -34.23 5.22
CA ILE A 1013 4.47 -33.84 3.84
C ILE A 1013 3.37 -34.77 3.33
N ALA A 1014 2.16 -34.27 3.13
CA ALA A 1014 1.02 -35.12 2.79
C ALA A 1014 0.17 -34.56 1.65
N ASN A 1015 -0.20 -35.42 0.70
CA ASN A 1015 -1.16 -35.09 -0.34
C ASN A 1015 -0.80 -33.83 -1.15
N ASN A 1016 0.47 -33.62 -1.49
CA ASN A 1016 0.89 -32.50 -2.34
C ASN A 1016 1.02 -32.95 -3.81
N GLY A 1017 0.88 -32.02 -4.75
CA GLY A 1017 1.19 -32.22 -6.17
C GLY A 1017 2.35 -31.33 -6.57
N LEU A 1018 3.44 -31.92 -7.04
CA LEU A 1018 4.63 -31.21 -7.49
C LEU A 1018 4.80 -31.43 -8.99
N TYR A 1019 4.82 -30.36 -9.77
CA TYR A 1019 4.91 -30.41 -11.22
C TYR A 1019 6.12 -29.60 -11.65
N ARG A 1020 7.06 -30.23 -12.37
CA ARG A 1020 8.19 -29.53 -12.96
C ARG A 1020 9.04 -28.77 -11.95
N THR A 1021 9.24 -29.37 -10.78
CA THR A 1021 10.05 -28.80 -9.69
C THR A 1021 11.43 -29.46 -9.60
N GLY A 1022 12.32 -28.82 -8.85
CA GLY A 1022 13.76 -29.13 -8.85
C GLY A 1022 14.50 -28.30 -9.90
N GLY A 1023 15.81 -28.26 -9.80
CA GLY A 1023 16.67 -27.45 -10.68
C GLY A 1023 18.13 -27.50 -10.24
N ALA A 1024 18.96 -26.66 -10.83
CA ALA A 1024 20.37 -26.55 -10.47
C ALA A 1024 20.69 -25.17 -9.88
N PHE A 1025 21.51 -25.14 -8.84
CA PHE A 1025 21.91 -23.91 -8.15
C PHE A 1025 23.41 -23.92 -7.81
N TRP A 1026 23.94 -22.77 -7.39
CA TRP A 1026 25.36 -22.56 -7.10
C TRP A 1026 26.25 -22.68 -8.35
N ASN A 1027 26.09 -21.75 -9.30
CA ASN A 1027 26.63 -21.82 -10.67
C ASN A 1027 26.25 -23.11 -11.42
N GLU A 1028 25.07 -23.64 -11.11
CA GLU A 1028 24.55 -24.91 -11.64
C GLU A 1028 25.40 -26.15 -11.26
N ASP A 1029 26.32 -26.02 -10.30
CA ASP A 1029 27.16 -27.13 -9.83
C ASP A 1029 26.41 -28.13 -8.95
N GLN A 1030 25.24 -27.75 -8.41
CA GLN A 1030 24.44 -28.59 -7.52
C GLN A 1030 23.02 -28.77 -8.02
N GLU A 1031 22.65 -30.01 -8.23
CA GLU A 1031 21.31 -30.44 -8.61
C GLU A 1031 20.43 -30.65 -7.38
N PHE A 1032 19.16 -30.31 -7.53
CA PHE A 1032 18.12 -30.40 -6.52
C PHE A 1032 16.90 -31.15 -7.05
N GLY A 1033 16.43 -32.11 -6.27
CA GLY A 1033 15.21 -32.85 -6.60
C GLY A 1033 13.93 -32.10 -6.21
N ALA A 1034 12.77 -32.59 -6.66
CA ALA A 1034 11.46 -32.02 -6.35
C ALA A 1034 11.19 -31.93 -4.84
N ILE A 1035 11.56 -32.97 -4.07
CA ILE A 1035 11.64 -32.94 -2.61
C ILE A 1035 13.09 -33.19 -2.21
N THR A 1036 13.70 -32.26 -1.48
CA THR A 1036 15.09 -32.41 -1.01
C THR A 1036 15.17 -32.42 0.51
N LEU A 1037 15.89 -33.40 1.05
CA LEU A 1037 16.15 -33.59 2.47
C LEU A 1037 17.65 -33.39 2.72
N PHE A 1038 18.01 -32.25 3.28
CA PHE A 1038 19.41 -31.84 3.44
C PHE A 1038 19.80 -31.67 4.91
N ALA A 1039 20.22 -32.77 5.52
CA ALA A 1039 20.81 -32.78 6.87
C ALA A 1039 22.27 -32.27 6.83
N GLN A 1040 22.48 -30.98 6.52
CA GLN A 1040 23.81 -30.37 6.38
C GLN A 1040 24.66 -30.52 7.65
N GLY A 1041 24.06 -30.35 8.84
CA GLY A 1041 24.74 -30.48 10.13
C GLY A 1041 24.01 -31.40 11.10
N PRO A 1042 22.97 -30.92 11.82
CA PRO A 1042 22.09 -31.76 12.64
C PRO A 1042 21.23 -32.75 11.84
N ASP A 1043 20.77 -33.80 12.52
CA ASP A 1043 19.84 -34.80 11.98
C ASP A 1043 18.45 -34.20 11.68
N ILE A 1044 17.74 -34.83 10.74
CA ILE A 1044 16.32 -34.56 10.42
C ILE A 1044 15.49 -35.82 10.72
N PRO A 1045 15.11 -36.08 11.99
CA PRO A 1045 14.25 -37.20 12.35
C PRO A 1045 12.78 -36.96 12.02
N GLY A 1046 11.98 -38.03 12.00
CA GLY A 1046 10.51 -37.93 11.99
C GLY A 1046 9.90 -37.49 10.66
N VAL A 1047 10.63 -37.63 9.55
CA VAL A 1047 10.13 -37.30 8.21
C VAL A 1047 9.05 -38.30 7.79
N VAL A 1048 7.86 -37.80 7.48
CA VAL A 1048 6.77 -38.59 6.89
C VAL A 1048 6.33 -37.92 5.60
N ILE A 1049 6.44 -38.64 4.49
CA ILE A 1049 5.94 -38.24 3.16
C ILE A 1049 4.85 -39.22 2.77
N ARG A 1050 3.64 -38.73 2.46
CA ARG A 1050 2.56 -39.61 2.01
C ARG A 1050 1.65 -39.01 0.96
N ASP A 1051 1.04 -39.88 0.16
CA ASP A 1051 -0.04 -39.56 -0.78
C ASP A 1051 0.31 -38.41 -1.75
N THR A 1052 1.61 -38.18 -1.99
CA THR A 1052 2.14 -37.03 -2.73
C THR A 1052 2.48 -37.48 -4.14
N ASP A 1053 2.10 -36.68 -5.14
CA ASP A 1053 2.42 -36.95 -6.54
C ASP A 1053 3.49 -35.97 -7.03
N ILE A 1054 4.50 -36.50 -7.69
CA ILE A 1054 5.61 -35.77 -8.29
C ILE A 1054 5.64 -36.09 -9.78
N HIS A 1055 5.55 -35.05 -10.59
CA HIS A 1055 5.49 -35.15 -12.03
C HIS A 1055 6.56 -34.28 -12.68
N ASP A 1056 7.29 -34.86 -13.63
CA ASP A 1056 8.16 -34.13 -14.55
C ASP A 1056 9.27 -33.34 -13.82
N SER A 1057 9.86 -33.92 -12.77
CA SER A 1057 10.92 -33.26 -11.99
C SER A 1057 12.14 -32.99 -12.87
N THR A 1058 12.79 -31.82 -12.67
CA THR A 1058 13.95 -31.42 -13.48
C THR A 1058 15.09 -32.43 -13.33
N TYR A 1059 15.43 -32.75 -12.08
CA TYR A 1059 16.38 -33.81 -11.72
C TYR A 1059 15.65 -34.90 -10.94
N ASP A 1060 16.08 -35.19 -9.71
CA ASP A 1060 15.48 -36.23 -8.89
C ASP A 1060 14.05 -35.89 -8.44
N ALA A 1061 13.24 -36.89 -8.13
CA ALA A 1061 11.97 -36.63 -7.46
C ALA A 1061 12.14 -36.51 -5.93
N ILE A 1062 12.75 -37.48 -5.24
CA ILE A 1062 13.09 -37.37 -3.81
C ILE A 1062 14.59 -37.53 -3.61
N GLN A 1063 15.25 -36.49 -3.11
CA GLN A 1063 16.70 -36.44 -2.93
C GLN A 1063 17.09 -36.41 -1.44
N PHE A 1064 17.87 -37.40 -1.00
CA PHE A 1064 18.58 -37.38 0.28
C PHE A 1064 20.00 -36.85 0.06
N LYS A 1065 20.22 -35.57 0.38
CA LYS A 1065 21.45 -34.85 0.04
C LYS A 1065 22.60 -35.21 0.97
N SER A 1066 23.83 -35.17 0.46
CA SER A 1066 25.05 -35.41 1.25
C SER A 1066 25.24 -34.35 2.34
N GLY A 1067 25.48 -34.74 3.60
CA GLY A 1067 25.61 -33.79 4.71
C GLY A 1067 26.22 -34.35 5.99
N GLY A 1068 26.35 -33.49 6.99
CA GLY A 1068 26.91 -33.72 8.32
C GLY A 1068 25.99 -34.44 9.31
N GLY A 1069 24.68 -34.47 9.04
CA GLY A 1069 23.67 -35.19 9.82
C GLY A 1069 23.12 -36.42 9.10
N ALA A 1070 22.10 -37.03 9.70
CA ALA A 1070 21.34 -38.15 9.15
C ALA A 1070 19.84 -37.84 9.04
N VAL A 1071 19.15 -38.55 8.14
CA VAL A 1071 17.68 -38.58 8.06
C VAL A 1071 17.20 -39.97 8.49
N PRO A 1072 17.00 -40.23 9.79
CA PRO A 1072 16.63 -41.55 10.29
C PRO A 1072 15.13 -41.85 10.14
N ASP A 1073 14.81 -43.09 9.77
CA ASP A 1073 13.44 -43.63 9.69
C ASP A 1073 12.45 -42.73 8.90
N ALA A 1074 12.87 -42.19 7.76
CA ALA A 1074 11.95 -41.50 6.86
C ALA A 1074 10.89 -42.48 6.33
N ARG A 1075 9.61 -42.10 6.37
CA ARG A 1075 8.50 -42.97 5.91
C ARG A 1075 7.88 -42.37 4.67
N ILE A 1076 7.90 -43.13 3.57
CA ILE A 1076 7.38 -42.70 2.28
C ILE A 1076 6.27 -43.66 1.88
N THR A 1077 5.02 -43.19 1.85
CA THR A 1077 3.85 -44.06 1.67
C THR A 1077 2.86 -43.53 0.63
N GLY A 1078 2.46 -44.35 -0.35
CA GLY A 1078 1.44 -43.94 -1.34
C GLY A 1078 1.90 -42.80 -2.25
N VAL A 1079 3.21 -42.65 -2.46
CA VAL A 1079 3.79 -41.61 -3.31
C VAL A 1079 3.84 -42.08 -4.77
N THR A 1080 3.43 -41.21 -5.69
CA THR A 1080 3.54 -41.44 -7.14
C THR A 1080 4.62 -40.53 -7.72
N ILE A 1081 5.53 -41.10 -8.50
CA ILE A 1081 6.58 -40.38 -9.21
C ILE A 1081 6.47 -40.74 -10.69
N GLY A 1082 6.31 -39.73 -11.54
CA GLY A 1082 6.33 -39.89 -13.00
C GLY A 1082 7.27 -38.89 -13.64
N ALA A 1083 8.18 -39.38 -14.49
CA ALA A 1083 9.16 -38.59 -15.23
C ALA A 1083 10.12 -37.78 -14.33
N SER A 1084 11.29 -38.33 -14.04
CA SER A 1084 12.43 -37.57 -13.47
C SER A 1084 13.43 -37.36 -14.60
N ASN A 1085 13.41 -36.18 -15.23
CA ASN A 1085 13.94 -35.99 -16.58
C ASN A 1085 15.45 -36.17 -16.69
N ASN A 1086 16.18 -35.67 -15.69
CA ASN A 1086 17.64 -35.72 -15.67
C ASN A 1086 18.17 -36.36 -14.38
N GLY A 1087 17.34 -37.14 -13.67
CA GLY A 1087 17.72 -37.73 -12.39
C GLY A 1087 16.99 -39.02 -12.06
N SER A 1088 17.00 -39.38 -10.78
CA SER A 1088 16.42 -40.60 -10.25
C SER A 1088 15.04 -40.36 -9.63
N GLY A 1089 14.21 -41.39 -9.54
CA GLY A 1089 12.96 -41.28 -8.77
C GLY A 1089 13.25 -41.00 -7.30
N ILE A 1090 14.13 -41.78 -6.69
CA ILE A 1090 14.67 -41.51 -5.35
C ILE A 1090 16.19 -41.63 -5.38
N LEU A 1091 16.89 -40.57 -4.99
CA LEU A 1091 18.35 -40.52 -4.90
C LEU A 1091 18.83 -40.46 -3.45
N ALA A 1092 19.74 -41.35 -3.08
CA ALA A 1092 20.58 -41.18 -1.89
C ALA A 1092 22.03 -40.91 -2.30
N MET A 1093 22.48 -39.68 -2.05
CA MET A 1093 23.82 -39.25 -2.48
C MET A 1093 24.95 -39.93 -1.69
N GLY A 1094 26.18 -39.87 -2.23
CA GLY A 1094 27.37 -40.57 -1.74
C GLY A 1094 27.85 -40.19 -0.34
N GLY A 1095 27.26 -39.17 0.30
CA GLY A 1095 27.49 -38.81 1.71
C GLY A 1095 26.24 -38.91 2.59
N ALA A 1096 25.11 -39.33 2.05
CA ALA A 1096 23.84 -39.40 2.80
C ALA A 1096 23.88 -40.50 3.88
N ARG A 1097 23.22 -40.22 5.02
CA ARG A 1097 23.12 -41.10 6.19
C ARG A 1097 21.69 -41.21 6.68
N GLY A 1098 21.33 -42.36 7.22
CA GLY A 1098 20.00 -42.62 7.77
C GLY A 1098 19.28 -43.74 7.03
N SER A 1099 17.95 -43.70 7.02
CA SER A 1099 17.16 -44.73 6.36
C SER A 1099 15.79 -44.22 5.93
N ALA A 1100 15.26 -44.79 4.87
CA ALA A 1100 13.87 -44.62 4.46
C ALA A 1100 13.17 -45.97 4.30
N THR A 1101 11.86 -46.00 4.59
CA THR A 1101 10.98 -47.14 4.30
C THR A 1101 9.95 -46.70 3.28
N LEU A 1102 9.89 -47.42 2.16
CA LEU A 1102 8.93 -47.21 1.08
C LEU A 1102 7.74 -48.15 1.28
N THR A 1103 6.51 -47.67 1.06
CA THR A 1103 5.30 -48.49 1.10
C THR A 1103 4.34 -47.97 0.04
N ASP A 1104 3.89 -48.82 -0.88
CA ASP A 1104 2.98 -48.42 -1.97
C ASP A 1104 3.49 -47.22 -2.79
N VAL A 1105 4.80 -47.17 -3.06
CA VAL A 1105 5.42 -46.12 -3.88
C VAL A 1105 5.48 -46.58 -5.34
N THR A 1106 4.98 -45.75 -6.25
CA THR A 1106 5.02 -46.00 -7.71
C THR A 1106 5.98 -45.03 -8.36
N ILE A 1107 6.94 -45.53 -9.13
CA ILE A 1107 7.94 -44.73 -9.85
C ILE A 1107 7.92 -45.15 -11.32
N THR A 1108 7.89 -44.17 -12.22
CA THR A 1108 7.84 -44.37 -13.66
C THR A 1108 8.70 -43.33 -14.37
N ASP A 1109 9.37 -43.76 -15.45
CA ASP A 1109 10.06 -42.89 -16.41
C ASP A 1109 11.18 -41.98 -15.83
N SER A 1110 11.88 -42.43 -14.79
CA SER A 1110 13.09 -41.74 -14.28
C SER A 1110 14.33 -42.04 -15.13
N ALA A 1111 15.09 -41.01 -15.51
CA ALA A 1111 16.21 -41.13 -16.44
C ALA A 1111 17.40 -41.95 -15.92
N GLU A 1112 17.72 -41.81 -14.63
CA GLU A 1112 18.88 -42.50 -14.04
C GLU A 1112 18.51 -43.78 -13.26
N GLY A 1113 17.22 -43.95 -12.97
CA GLY A 1113 16.64 -45.14 -12.34
C GLY A 1113 15.63 -44.81 -11.25
N ASP A 1114 14.83 -45.82 -10.88
CA ASP A 1114 13.74 -45.60 -9.93
C ASP A 1114 14.25 -45.23 -8.52
N VAL A 1115 15.28 -45.93 -8.06
CA VAL A 1115 15.88 -45.73 -6.74
C VAL A 1115 17.39 -45.98 -6.84
N VAL A 1116 18.17 -44.93 -6.64
CA VAL A 1116 19.62 -44.91 -6.79
C VAL A 1116 20.28 -44.58 -5.45
N ILE A 1117 21.32 -45.35 -5.12
CA ILE A 1117 22.18 -45.11 -3.96
C ILE A 1117 23.60 -44.96 -4.49
N GLU A 1118 24.15 -43.77 -4.38
CA GLU A 1118 25.47 -43.46 -4.91
C GLU A 1118 26.58 -44.15 -4.10
N PRO A 1119 27.72 -44.47 -4.75
CA PRO A 1119 28.90 -44.95 -4.03
C PRO A 1119 29.30 -44.02 -2.89
N GLY A 1120 29.54 -44.60 -1.71
CA GLY A 1120 29.91 -43.86 -0.49
C GLY A 1120 28.74 -43.60 0.45
N SER A 1121 27.49 -43.69 -0.03
CA SER A 1121 26.31 -43.48 0.80
C SER A 1121 26.21 -44.52 1.90
N GLN A 1122 25.82 -44.09 3.10
CA GLN A 1122 25.46 -44.97 4.23
C GLN A 1122 23.95 -45.06 4.40
N PHE A 1123 23.18 -44.45 3.50
CA PHE A 1123 21.74 -44.42 3.56
C PHE A 1123 21.15 -45.78 3.19
N VAL A 1124 20.12 -46.22 3.95
CA VAL A 1124 19.45 -47.50 3.70
C VAL A 1124 18.03 -47.26 3.21
N ILE A 1125 17.66 -47.82 2.06
CA ILE A 1125 16.29 -47.79 1.55
C ILE A 1125 15.66 -49.18 1.69
N ASN A 1126 14.66 -49.29 2.57
CA ASN A 1126 13.84 -50.48 2.75
C ASN A 1126 12.63 -50.39 1.82
N ARG A 1127 12.41 -51.43 1.00
CA ARG A 1127 11.31 -51.51 0.04
C ARG A 1127 10.31 -52.59 0.44
#